data_AF-A0A077WVU7-F1
#
_entry.id   AF-A0A077WVU7-F1
#
_cell.length_a   1.000
_cell.length_b   1.000
_cell.length_c   1.000
_cell.angle_alpha   90.00
_cell.angle_beta   90.00
_cell.angle_gamma   90.00
#
_symmetry.space_group_name_H-M   'P 1'
#
loop_
_entity.id
_entity.type
_entity.pdbx_description
1 polymer ?
#
loop_
_entity_poly.entity_id
_entity_poly.type
_entity_poly.pdbx_seq_one_letter_code
_entity_poly.pdbx_strand_id
1 'polypeptide(L)'
;MSEQSTDVKALAKTLSDSYSALLQYNTQSTESISHHLEQLAKYSDHLPLSWFTPALLNVLNTLNERGPQPAIYTLWTVWVRRLAGAPEAVTAADAQLSQVLAKLENALLDDKTPLTIRKEAWIGLVSLAGRAPSQFSDTRMIQGMARILKQYSQQQQDLVDAMGETLDAGVAHCMAQTSVLNVFEADQCEHLLNDYAQLVAKRSAGAPAAMAVMQHVVDVRSQLKPQTRADADMEALVDVVTKERPDKEPLATSLVWLAILAGVVRMLQFTKDKSKKMQDMQRKTEEMLLHRFNDLIPLVMAKEHAHQFAMNQNSIAYISGQCLPNMKTLDGMDYKAVLRILISCLLTSEQVWKNGQIITTLSNTQACIDQLNQLTNGMVYKDIGRISRAIGAVITTGLEKDADGSNATMVQVSLDRLVGFSYNVYFDWDRFLRENQESQMTASEKKTFNELSKIVWTVFKTMLFAFTAILKAVAVDIPNGEGLVNVKHAAQDILAVYANFQFITDHLGSGSGFKAYQDTLTNAVAYLTHEDGVCQLNMLLSNAYREYVPNQYTDDHRPSTSLLTSVQLSRLTFFTNLIEQVMTHIDDKVLEADILPVIYPVLKWKNPEENKDMYESAHAAVLAVFSAQKAVSRELAGVYAQMLVDSFPEPMSLHQLRFAYSTMIQSLCQMDDALSWLATQYLLDKIHSLTSDEKDLVLLSQYTTALIDLLKPLSLGPFFDRLLQEVETLVLHPSITHDMRTSMLKILFETVSGSGISDMRRVEAVGWFLDLKRKVEAKSTLKTTTTIPSSPTSSEKPV
;
A
#
# COMPACT_ATOMS: atom_id res chain seq x y z
N MET A 1 6.43 -20.45 -31.29
CA MET A 1 6.26 -20.52 -32.76
C MET A 1 7.62 -20.25 -33.38
N SER A 2 8.12 -21.17 -34.20
CA SER A 2 9.44 -21.08 -34.84
C SER A 2 9.47 -19.93 -35.86
N GLU A 3 10.39 -18.99 -35.68
CA GLU A 3 10.70 -17.97 -36.69
C GLU A 3 11.22 -18.67 -37.96
N GLN A 4 10.42 -18.68 -39.02
CA GLN A 4 10.93 -18.98 -40.36
C GLN A 4 11.84 -17.83 -40.77
N SER A 5 13.14 -18.10 -40.94
CA SER A 5 14.08 -17.13 -41.51
C SER A 5 13.60 -16.76 -42.91
N THR A 6 13.03 -15.57 -43.05
CA THR A 6 12.56 -15.07 -44.35
C THR A 6 13.79 -14.87 -45.23
N ASP A 7 13.86 -15.54 -46.38
CA ASP A 7 14.96 -15.36 -47.33
C ASP A 7 14.97 -13.90 -47.80
N VAL A 8 15.91 -13.12 -47.27
CA VAL A 8 16.04 -11.68 -47.51
C VAL A 8 16.21 -11.38 -49.00
N LYS A 9 16.84 -12.28 -49.77
CA LYS A 9 16.99 -12.11 -51.22
C LYS A 9 15.67 -12.31 -51.95
N ALA A 10 14.89 -13.32 -51.55
CA ALA A 10 13.56 -13.54 -52.10
C ALA A 10 12.63 -12.36 -51.79
N LEU A 11 12.66 -11.85 -50.55
CA LEU A 11 11.87 -10.69 -50.13
C LEU A 11 12.27 -9.43 -50.90
N ALA A 12 13.57 -9.14 -51.03
CA ALA A 12 14.04 -7.99 -51.80
C ALA A 12 13.60 -8.04 -53.26
N LYS A 13 13.61 -9.23 -53.88
CA LYS A 13 13.09 -9.45 -55.22
C LYS A 13 11.58 -9.16 -55.29
N THR A 14 10.79 -9.73 -54.38
CA THR A 14 9.33 -9.51 -54.31
C THR A 14 8.96 -8.05 -54.13
N LEU A 15 9.70 -7.30 -53.30
CA LEU A 15 9.48 -5.87 -53.09
C LEU A 15 9.89 -5.05 -54.34
N SER A 16 10.99 -5.40 -55.00
CA SER A 16 11.44 -4.75 -56.23
C SER A 16 10.46 -4.99 -57.39
N ASP A 17 9.91 -6.21 -57.50
CA ASP A 17 8.90 -6.58 -58.48
C ASP A 17 7.60 -5.80 -58.22
N SER A 18 7.18 -5.69 -56.95
CA SER A 18 6.00 -4.90 -56.56
C SER A 18 6.18 -3.39 -56.83
N TYR A 19 7.36 -2.85 -56.55
CA TYR A 19 7.71 -1.47 -56.89
C TYR A 19 7.62 -1.21 -58.40
N SER A 20 8.22 -2.10 -59.21
CA SER A 20 8.22 -1.98 -60.67
C SER A 20 6.81 -2.13 -61.26
N ALA A 21 6.01 -3.05 -60.73
CA ALA A 21 4.62 -3.27 -61.14
C ALA A 21 3.74 -2.03 -60.86
N LEU A 22 3.95 -1.35 -59.73
CA LEU A 22 3.22 -0.11 -59.43
C LEU A 22 3.61 1.04 -60.38
N LEU A 23 4.88 1.17 -60.77
CA LEU A 23 5.27 2.17 -61.77
C LEU A 23 4.58 1.93 -63.13
N GLN A 24 4.14 0.69 -63.40
CA GLN A 24 3.39 0.27 -64.57
C GLN A 24 1.88 0.10 -64.28
N TYR A 25 1.32 0.80 -63.29
CA TYR A 25 -0.07 0.62 -62.85
C TYR A 25 -1.13 0.70 -63.97
N ASN A 26 -0.86 1.42 -65.06
CA ASN A 26 -1.78 1.51 -66.21
C ASN A 26 -1.99 0.18 -66.95
N THR A 27 -1.10 -0.80 -66.79
CA THR A 27 -1.20 -2.12 -67.41
C THR A 27 -1.64 -3.22 -66.45
N GLN A 28 -1.93 -2.88 -65.19
CA GLN A 28 -2.26 -3.83 -64.12
C GLN A 28 -3.75 -3.78 -63.78
N SER A 29 -4.31 -4.90 -63.29
CA SER A 29 -5.67 -4.92 -62.75
C SER A 29 -5.73 -4.23 -61.38
N THR A 30 -6.93 -3.75 -60.98
CA THR A 30 -7.12 -3.13 -59.66
C THR A 30 -6.73 -4.05 -58.51
N GLU A 31 -7.03 -5.35 -58.61
CA GLU A 31 -6.64 -6.36 -57.61
C GLU A 31 -5.12 -6.54 -57.51
N SER A 32 -4.44 -6.57 -58.65
CA SER A 32 -2.97 -6.65 -58.69
C SER A 32 -2.32 -5.39 -58.10
N ILE A 33 -2.86 -4.21 -58.40
CA ILE A 33 -2.39 -2.94 -57.82
C ILE A 33 -2.52 -2.96 -56.30
N SER A 34 -3.70 -3.35 -55.78
CA SER A 34 -3.93 -3.45 -54.34
C SER A 34 -2.98 -4.45 -53.68
N HIS A 35 -2.76 -5.62 -54.30
CA HIS A 35 -1.80 -6.60 -53.80
C HIS A 35 -0.37 -6.05 -53.70
N HIS A 36 0.12 -5.37 -54.74
CA HIS A 36 1.45 -4.78 -54.72
C HIS A 36 1.59 -3.63 -53.72
N LEU A 37 0.56 -2.81 -53.55
CA LEU A 37 0.52 -1.77 -52.51
C LEU A 37 0.58 -2.38 -51.11
N GLU A 38 -0.22 -3.41 -50.83
CA GLU A 38 -0.21 -4.11 -49.55
C GLU A 38 1.14 -4.77 -49.26
N GLN A 39 1.78 -5.37 -50.26
CA GLN A 39 3.13 -5.93 -50.11
C GLN A 39 4.14 -4.86 -49.71
N LEU A 40 4.17 -3.72 -50.40
CA LEU A 40 5.09 -2.64 -50.04
C LEU A 40 4.78 -2.03 -48.68
N ALA A 41 3.49 -1.81 -48.36
CA ALA A 41 3.07 -1.24 -47.07
C ALA A 41 3.45 -2.17 -45.90
N LYS A 42 3.27 -3.49 -46.06
CA LYS A 42 3.63 -4.50 -45.05
C LYS A 42 5.11 -4.46 -44.65
N TYR A 43 6.00 -4.13 -45.59
CA TYR A 43 7.44 -4.03 -45.34
C TYR A 43 7.96 -2.59 -45.43
N SER A 44 7.08 -1.60 -45.25
CA SER A 44 7.38 -0.18 -45.43
C SER A 44 8.53 0.31 -44.53
N ASP A 45 8.64 -0.18 -43.30
CA ASP A 45 9.75 0.11 -42.36
C ASP A 45 11.12 -0.43 -42.82
N HIS A 46 11.18 -1.24 -43.88
CA HIS A 46 12.42 -1.74 -44.49
C HIS A 46 12.73 -1.14 -45.86
N LEU A 47 11.84 -0.33 -46.44
CA LEU A 47 12.06 0.29 -47.77
C LEU A 47 13.06 1.46 -47.68
N PRO A 48 14.14 1.49 -48.45
CA PRO A 48 15.11 2.59 -48.38
C PRO A 48 14.49 3.91 -48.88
N LEU A 49 14.94 5.04 -48.32
CA LEU A 49 14.41 6.37 -48.68
C LEU A 49 14.54 6.67 -50.19
N SER A 50 15.56 6.11 -50.84
CA SER A 50 15.80 6.21 -52.29
C SER A 50 14.71 5.60 -53.17
N TRP A 51 13.84 4.72 -52.62
CA TRP A 51 12.71 4.15 -53.37
C TRP A 51 11.54 5.12 -53.49
N PHE A 52 11.44 6.14 -52.63
CA PHE A 52 10.40 7.16 -52.72
C PHE A 52 10.76 8.22 -53.77
N THR A 53 10.91 7.77 -55.01
CA THR A 53 11.20 8.63 -56.16
C THR A 53 9.99 9.49 -56.51
N PRO A 54 10.18 10.64 -57.19
CA PRO A 54 9.06 11.45 -57.69
C PRO A 54 8.07 10.65 -58.54
N ALA A 55 8.55 9.65 -59.29
CA ALA A 55 7.71 8.76 -60.09
C ALA A 55 6.79 7.90 -59.22
N LEU A 56 7.31 7.25 -58.17
CA LEU A 56 6.49 6.46 -57.25
C LEU A 56 5.46 7.36 -56.54
N LEU A 57 5.88 8.53 -56.04
CA LEU A 57 4.99 9.44 -55.33
C LEU A 57 3.84 9.94 -56.23
N ASN A 58 4.12 10.25 -57.49
CA ASN A 58 3.10 10.62 -58.48
C ASN A 58 2.13 9.47 -58.78
N VAL A 59 2.63 8.23 -58.85
CA VAL A 59 1.78 7.03 -58.98
C VAL A 59 0.87 6.88 -57.77
N LEU A 60 1.41 6.98 -56.55
CA LEU A 60 0.61 6.91 -55.32
C LEU A 60 -0.47 8.00 -55.27
N ASN A 61 -0.13 9.23 -55.68
CA ASN A 61 -1.10 10.34 -55.80
C ASN A 61 -2.22 10.00 -56.78
N THR A 62 -1.87 9.50 -57.97
CA THR A 62 -2.83 9.14 -59.01
C THR A 62 -3.73 7.97 -58.58
N LEU A 63 -3.17 6.99 -57.88
CA LEU A 63 -3.92 5.84 -57.35
C LEU A 63 -4.86 6.26 -56.21
N ASN A 64 -4.43 7.16 -55.33
CA ASN A 64 -5.29 7.69 -54.27
C ASN A 64 -6.50 8.46 -54.84
N GLU A 65 -6.36 9.12 -55.99
CA GLU A 65 -7.48 9.79 -56.68
C GLU A 65 -8.50 8.81 -57.27
N ARG A 66 -8.09 7.56 -57.54
CA ARG A 66 -9.01 6.48 -57.95
C ARG A 66 -9.76 5.86 -56.76
N GLY A 67 -9.25 6.05 -55.55
CA GLY A 67 -9.87 5.61 -54.30
C GLY A 67 -8.83 5.52 -53.17
N PRO A 68 -9.13 6.03 -51.96
CA PRO A 68 -8.18 5.98 -50.86
C PRO A 68 -7.97 4.54 -50.37
N GLN A 69 -6.71 4.13 -50.28
CA GLN A 69 -6.33 2.80 -49.78
C GLN A 69 -5.37 2.91 -48.60
N PRO A 70 -5.56 2.13 -47.51
CA PRO A 70 -4.69 2.18 -46.33
C PRO A 70 -3.19 2.06 -46.64
N ALA A 71 -2.84 1.16 -47.56
CA ALA A 71 -1.45 0.94 -47.97
C ALA A 71 -0.76 2.19 -48.53
N ILE A 72 -1.49 3.05 -49.25
CA ILE A 72 -0.94 4.31 -49.78
C ILE A 72 -0.57 5.27 -48.63
N TYR A 73 -1.46 5.40 -47.64
CA TYR A 73 -1.24 6.27 -46.49
C TYR A 73 -0.11 5.75 -45.61
N THR A 74 0.00 4.43 -45.41
CA THR A 74 1.16 3.83 -44.72
C THR A 74 2.47 4.18 -45.43
N LEU A 75 2.53 4.04 -46.76
CA LEU A 75 3.73 4.37 -47.54
C LEU A 75 4.08 5.86 -47.47
N TRP A 76 3.09 6.75 -47.58
CA TRP A 76 3.29 8.19 -47.39
C TRP A 76 3.77 8.52 -45.99
N THR A 77 3.14 7.98 -44.95
CA THR A 77 3.51 8.23 -43.56
C THR A 77 4.93 7.76 -43.26
N VAL A 78 5.33 6.58 -43.75
CA VAL A 78 6.71 6.09 -43.58
C VAL A 78 7.71 6.96 -44.33
N TRP A 79 7.38 7.40 -45.55
CA TRP A 79 8.23 8.33 -46.30
C TRP A 79 8.44 9.64 -45.54
N VAL A 80 7.35 10.25 -45.07
CA VAL A 80 7.36 11.51 -44.32
C VAL A 80 8.18 11.36 -43.02
N ARG A 81 7.97 10.28 -42.26
CA ARG A 81 8.74 9.97 -41.04
C ARG A 81 10.23 9.82 -41.29
N ARG A 82 10.63 9.17 -42.39
CA ARG A 82 12.04 9.01 -42.74
C ARG A 82 12.67 10.33 -43.19
N LEU A 83 11.93 11.15 -43.92
CA LEU A 83 12.38 12.51 -44.27
C LEU A 83 12.60 13.38 -43.03
N ALA A 84 11.79 13.21 -41.98
CA ALA A 84 12.02 13.87 -40.72
C ALA A 84 13.42 13.59 -40.16
N GLY A 85 13.99 12.39 -40.38
CA GLY A 85 15.36 12.03 -39.98
C GLY A 85 16.47 12.58 -40.89
N ALA A 86 16.15 13.18 -42.04
CA ALA A 86 17.11 13.65 -43.05
C ALA A 86 16.79 15.09 -43.52
N PRO A 87 17.19 16.13 -42.76
CA PRO A 87 16.79 17.52 -43.02
C PRO A 87 17.12 18.03 -44.42
N GLU A 88 18.27 17.64 -44.97
CA GLU A 88 18.71 18.02 -46.32
C GLU A 88 17.79 17.46 -47.42
N ALA A 89 17.16 16.30 -47.17
CA ALA A 89 16.24 15.67 -48.11
C ALA A 89 14.84 16.30 -48.11
N VAL A 90 14.47 17.03 -47.04
CA VAL A 90 13.18 17.73 -46.95
C VAL A 90 13.09 18.84 -48.00
N THR A 91 14.15 19.65 -48.14
CA THR A 91 14.18 20.75 -49.12
C THR A 91 14.13 20.24 -50.56
N ALA A 92 14.76 19.09 -50.84
CA ALA A 92 14.76 18.49 -52.17
C ALA A 92 13.38 17.93 -52.59
N ALA A 93 12.53 17.60 -51.62
CA ALA A 93 11.20 17.02 -51.83
C ALA A 93 10.04 18.00 -51.55
N ASP A 94 10.32 19.30 -51.37
CA ASP A 94 9.39 20.31 -50.83
C ASP A 94 8.01 20.31 -51.52
N ALA A 95 7.96 20.27 -52.86
CA ALA A 95 6.72 20.30 -53.61
C ALA A 95 5.88 19.01 -53.46
N GLN A 96 6.51 17.84 -53.62
CA GLN A 96 5.83 16.54 -53.47
C GLN A 96 5.38 16.31 -52.02
N LEU A 97 6.21 16.74 -51.07
CA LEU A 97 5.93 16.61 -49.66
C LEU A 97 4.73 17.48 -49.25
N SER A 98 4.67 18.71 -49.73
CA SER A 98 3.55 19.62 -49.48
C SER A 98 2.23 19.09 -50.06
N GLN A 99 2.29 18.44 -51.24
CA GLN A 99 1.13 17.77 -51.83
C GLN A 99 0.66 16.59 -50.98
N VAL A 100 1.58 15.74 -50.51
CA VAL A 100 1.26 14.59 -49.67
C VAL A 100 0.66 15.05 -48.34
N LEU A 101 1.28 16.02 -47.65
CA LEU A 101 0.77 16.57 -46.39
C LEU A 101 -0.64 17.14 -46.53
N ALA A 102 -0.93 17.85 -47.62
CA ALA A 102 -2.29 18.33 -47.90
C ALA A 102 -3.29 17.18 -48.12
N LYS A 103 -2.89 16.06 -48.74
CA LYS A 103 -3.75 14.87 -48.88
C LYS A 103 -3.97 14.17 -47.54
N LEU A 104 -2.95 14.08 -46.67
CA LEU A 104 -3.10 13.55 -45.31
C LEU A 104 -4.08 14.41 -44.49
N GLU A 105 -3.93 15.73 -44.54
CA GLU A 105 -4.83 16.68 -43.89
C GLU A 105 -6.29 16.52 -44.39
N ASN A 106 -6.49 16.46 -45.71
CA ASN A 106 -7.82 16.28 -46.29
C ASN A 106 -8.46 14.94 -45.88
N ALA A 107 -7.68 13.86 -45.78
CA ALA A 107 -8.17 12.56 -45.35
C ALA A 107 -8.66 12.58 -43.89
N LEU A 108 -8.03 13.38 -43.04
CA LEU A 108 -8.41 13.57 -41.63
C LEU A 108 -9.68 14.41 -41.48
N LEU A 109 -9.94 15.32 -42.43
CA LEU A 109 -11.14 16.16 -42.46
C LEU A 109 -12.35 15.49 -43.15
N ASP A 110 -12.14 14.38 -43.89
CA ASP A 110 -13.24 13.65 -44.53
C ASP A 110 -13.85 12.59 -43.60
N ASP A 111 -15.12 12.80 -43.24
CA ASP A 111 -15.91 11.91 -42.40
C ASP A 111 -16.12 10.50 -43.01
N LYS A 112 -15.90 10.33 -44.32
CA LYS A 112 -16.02 9.03 -45.00
C LYS A 112 -14.73 8.21 -44.94
N THR A 113 -13.61 8.81 -44.52
CA THR A 113 -12.32 8.13 -44.47
C THR A 113 -12.31 7.06 -43.38
N PRO A 114 -11.88 5.81 -43.66
CA PRO A 114 -11.73 4.75 -42.67
C PRO A 114 -10.78 5.13 -41.52
N LEU A 115 -11.07 4.63 -40.31
CA LEU A 115 -10.29 4.91 -39.10
C LEU A 115 -8.79 4.58 -39.25
N THR A 116 -8.46 3.48 -39.94
CA THR A 116 -7.06 3.07 -40.19
C THR A 116 -6.31 4.11 -41.01
N ILE A 117 -6.94 4.67 -42.04
CA ILE A 117 -6.36 5.74 -42.87
C ILE A 117 -6.18 7.01 -42.03
N ARG A 118 -7.15 7.37 -41.20
CA ARG A 118 -7.04 8.56 -40.33
C ARG A 118 -5.90 8.43 -39.33
N LYS A 119 -5.69 7.25 -38.73
CA LYS A 119 -4.55 7.02 -37.82
C LYS A 119 -3.22 7.23 -38.53
N GLU A 120 -3.04 6.60 -39.70
CA GLU A 120 -1.82 6.77 -40.50
C GLU A 120 -1.62 8.21 -40.95
N ALA A 121 -2.68 8.88 -41.42
CA ALA A 121 -2.62 10.25 -41.89
C ALA A 121 -2.25 11.23 -40.78
N TRP A 122 -2.77 11.04 -39.57
CA TRP A 122 -2.41 11.87 -38.41
C TRP A 122 -0.93 11.72 -38.04
N ILE A 123 -0.45 10.48 -37.96
CA ILE A 123 0.96 10.19 -37.68
C ILE A 123 1.84 10.85 -38.75
N GLY A 124 1.51 10.67 -40.02
CA GLY A 124 2.26 11.25 -41.14
C GLY A 124 2.28 12.77 -41.10
N LEU A 125 1.13 13.41 -40.88
CA LEU A 125 1.00 14.87 -40.82
C LEU A 125 1.92 15.48 -39.75
N VAL A 126 1.97 14.87 -38.56
CA VAL A 126 2.67 15.42 -37.41
C VAL A 126 4.17 15.08 -37.40
N SER A 127 4.59 14.07 -38.15
CA SER A 127 5.98 13.57 -38.14
C SER A 127 7.04 14.59 -38.59
N LEU A 128 6.63 15.69 -39.23
CA LEU A 128 7.52 16.76 -39.68
C LEU A 128 7.44 18.05 -38.85
N ALA A 129 6.82 18.01 -37.67
CA ALA A 129 6.82 19.16 -36.77
C ALA A 129 8.24 19.71 -36.53
N GLY A 130 8.44 21.01 -36.72
CA GLY A 130 9.75 21.66 -36.60
C GLY A 130 10.61 21.59 -37.87
N ARG A 131 10.15 20.86 -38.89
CA ARG A 131 10.88 20.57 -40.14
C ARG A 131 9.94 20.58 -41.36
N ALA A 132 8.78 21.24 -41.26
CA ALA A 132 7.81 21.23 -42.33
C ALA A 132 8.33 22.00 -43.57
N PRO A 133 7.95 21.60 -44.80
CA PRO A 133 8.41 22.25 -46.02
C PRO A 133 7.88 23.68 -46.13
N SER A 134 8.53 24.51 -46.94
CA SER A 134 8.22 25.94 -47.05
C SER A 134 6.78 26.23 -47.49
N GLN A 135 6.24 25.41 -48.40
CA GLN A 135 4.86 25.52 -48.90
C GLN A 135 3.81 24.93 -47.93
N PHE A 136 4.24 24.19 -46.92
CA PHE A 136 3.43 23.66 -45.83
C PHE A 136 4.11 23.95 -44.50
N SER A 137 4.23 25.24 -44.15
CA SER A 137 4.95 25.67 -42.95
C SER A 137 4.39 25.06 -41.66
N ASP A 138 5.19 25.03 -40.60
CA ASP A 138 4.75 24.60 -39.26
C ASP A 138 3.46 25.33 -38.83
N THR A 139 3.35 26.62 -39.13
CA THR A 139 2.14 27.42 -38.85
C THR A 139 0.91 26.87 -39.56
N ARG A 140 1.02 26.53 -40.85
CA ARG A 140 -0.09 25.91 -41.61
C ARG A 140 -0.43 24.53 -41.05
N MET A 141 0.58 23.74 -40.70
CA MET A 141 0.39 22.41 -40.10
C MET A 141 -0.37 22.51 -38.77
N ILE A 142 0.03 23.41 -37.87
CA ILE A 142 -0.64 23.63 -36.57
C ILE A 142 -2.09 24.08 -36.79
N GLN A 143 -2.36 24.97 -37.74
CA GLN A 143 -3.72 25.39 -38.09
C GLN A 143 -4.56 24.24 -38.68
N GLY A 144 -3.94 23.36 -39.47
CA GLY A 144 -4.57 22.12 -39.95
C GLY A 144 -4.93 21.20 -38.80
N MET A 145 -3.98 20.95 -37.89
CA MET A 145 -4.20 20.14 -36.68
C MET A 145 -5.32 20.71 -35.81
N ALA A 146 -5.33 22.02 -35.54
CA ALA A 146 -6.37 22.68 -34.77
C ALA A 146 -7.76 22.48 -35.40
N ARG A 147 -7.88 22.66 -36.72
CA ARG A 147 -9.13 22.37 -37.47
C ARG A 147 -9.58 20.91 -37.33
N ILE A 148 -8.64 19.97 -37.42
CA ILE A 148 -8.93 18.54 -37.26
C ILE A 148 -9.44 18.28 -35.83
N LEU A 149 -8.73 18.73 -34.79
CA LEU A 149 -9.16 18.54 -33.41
C LEU A 149 -10.55 19.14 -33.15
N LYS A 150 -10.82 20.32 -33.72
CA LYS A 150 -12.13 20.96 -33.63
C LYS A 150 -13.23 20.15 -34.31
N GLN A 151 -12.99 19.56 -35.48
CA GLN A 151 -13.95 18.67 -36.14
C GLN A 151 -14.19 17.40 -35.30
N TYR A 152 -13.12 16.78 -34.80
CA TYR A 152 -13.23 15.61 -33.93
C TYR A 152 -13.99 15.90 -32.64
N SER A 153 -13.87 17.11 -32.10
CA SER A 153 -14.65 17.53 -30.94
C SER A 153 -16.17 17.50 -31.22
N GLN A 154 -16.59 17.57 -32.48
CA GLN A 154 -18.01 17.57 -32.89
C GLN A 154 -18.51 16.16 -33.28
N GLN A 155 -17.63 15.16 -33.34
CA GLN A 155 -17.98 13.78 -33.71
C GLN A 155 -18.49 12.95 -32.52
N GLN A 156 -18.94 11.72 -32.82
CA GLN A 156 -19.40 10.76 -31.81
C GLN A 156 -18.26 10.33 -30.87
N GLN A 157 -18.60 10.12 -29.59
CA GLN A 157 -17.63 9.81 -28.53
C GLN A 157 -16.78 8.57 -28.84
N ASP A 158 -17.36 7.49 -29.38
CA ASP A 158 -16.64 6.25 -29.70
C ASP A 158 -15.48 6.48 -30.69
N LEU A 159 -15.68 7.37 -31.67
CA LEU A 159 -14.66 7.70 -32.66
C LEU A 159 -13.55 8.57 -32.05
N VAL A 160 -13.92 9.50 -31.16
CA VAL A 160 -12.98 10.32 -30.39
C VAL A 160 -12.11 9.43 -29.51
N ASP A 161 -12.70 8.46 -28.82
CA ASP A 161 -11.96 7.53 -27.97
C ASP A 161 -11.06 6.60 -28.80
N ALA A 162 -11.52 6.12 -29.95
CA ALA A 162 -10.72 5.27 -30.86
C ALA A 162 -9.50 5.99 -31.47
N MET A 163 -9.56 7.31 -31.62
CA MET A 163 -8.46 8.18 -32.07
C MET A 163 -7.69 8.83 -30.92
N GLY A 164 -8.19 8.76 -29.68
CA GLY A 164 -7.74 9.59 -28.55
C GLY A 164 -6.23 9.53 -28.32
N GLU A 165 -5.68 8.33 -28.09
CA GLU A 165 -4.24 8.15 -27.85
C GLU A 165 -3.38 8.63 -29.04
N THR A 166 -3.86 8.45 -30.27
CA THR A 166 -3.17 8.89 -31.48
C THR A 166 -3.15 10.41 -31.58
N LEU A 167 -4.28 11.07 -31.28
CA LEU A 167 -4.39 12.53 -31.23
C LEU A 167 -3.51 13.11 -30.12
N ASP A 168 -3.54 12.53 -28.93
CA ASP A 168 -2.71 12.93 -27.78
C ASP A 168 -1.21 12.88 -28.14
N ALA A 169 -0.74 11.75 -28.70
CA ALA A 169 0.65 11.59 -29.11
C ALA A 169 1.07 12.59 -30.20
N GLY A 170 0.18 12.90 -31.15
CA GLY A 170 0.45 13.91 -32.17
C GLY A 170 0.53 15.32 -31.60
N VAL A 171 -0.41 15.74 -30.74
CA VAL A 171 -0.34 17.04 -30.09
C VAL A 171 0.94 17.17 -29.26
N ALA A 172 1.30 16.12 -28.51
CA ALA A 172 2.55 16.07 -27.75
C ALA A 172 3.78 16.23 -28.65
N HIS A 173 3.86 15.46 -29.74
CA HIS A 173 5.00 15.53 -30.66
C HIS A 173 5.11 16.89 -31.36
N CYS A 174 3.99 17.42 -31.84
CA CYS A 174 3.94 18.72 -32.50
C CYS A 174 4.42 19.84 -31.57
N MET A 175 3.84 19.92 -30.37
CA MET A 175 4.21 20.90 -29.36
C MET A 175 5.66 20.73 -28.89
N ALA A 176 6.18 19.50 -28.84
CA ALA A 176 7.56 19.22 -28.46
C ALA A 176 8.59 19.65 -29.53
N GLN A 177 8.25 19.56 -30.82
CA GLN A 177 9.22 19.73 -31.92
C GLN A 177 9.04 21.02 -32.74
N THR A 178 7.87 21.65 -32.73
CA THR A 178 7.58 22.80 -33.61
C THR A 178 8.54 23.98 -33.44
N SER A 179 8.82 24.68 -34.53
CA SER A 179 9.57 25.95 -34.54
C SER A 179 8.73 27.17 -34.10
N VAL A 180 7.41 27.03 -34.03
CA VAL A 180 6.43 28.11 -33.82
C VAL A 180 6.23 28.46 -32.34
N LEU A 181 6.72 27.62 -31.42
CA LEU A 181 6.70 27.88 -29.98
C LEU A 181 7.80 28.87 -29.59
N ASN A 182 7.65 30.11 -30.05
CA ASN A 182 8.55 31.24 -29.83
C ASN A 182 7.72 32.50 -29.54
N VAL A 183 8.38 33.55 -29.04
CA VAL A 183 7.72 34.79 -28.57
C VAL A 183 6.84 35.46 -29.64
N PHE A 184 7.10 35.24 -30.93
CA PHE A 184 6.39 35.91 -32.02
C PHE A 184 5.18 35.13 -32.55
N GLU A 185 5.17 33.81 -32.42
CA GLU A 185 4.19 32.95 -33.09
C GLU A 185 3.43 32.00 -32.15
N ALA A 186 3.65 32.14 -30.83
CA ALA A 186 3.05 31.31 -29.79
C ALA A 186 1.50 31.26 -29.84
N ASP A 187 0.83 32.26 -30.40
CA ASP A 187 -0.63 32.29 -30.57
C ASP A 187 -1.16 31.06 -31.34
N GLN A 188 -0.39 30.52 -32.28
CA GLN A 188 -0.80 29.32 -33.03
C GLN A 188 -0.80 28.07 -32.15
N CYS A 189 0.21 27.94 -31.28
CA CYS A 189 0.27 26.88 -30.28
C CYS A 189 -0.85 27.02 -29.25
N GLU A 190 -1.19 28.25 -28.87
CA GLU A 190 -2.33 28.52 -28.00
C GLU A 190 -3.66 28.06 -28.62
N HIS A 191 -3.90 28.38 -29.89
CA HIS A 191 -5.10 27.92 -30.60
C HIS A 191 -5.18 26.38 -30.66
N LEU A 192 -4.06 25.71 -30.95
CA LEU A 192 -4.00 24.25 -30.94
C LEU A 192 -4.36 23.68 -29.56
N LEU A 193 -3.80 24.23 -28.49
CA LEU A 193 -4.09 23.79 -27.13
C LEU A 193 -5.55 24.07 -26.72
N ASN A 194 -6.15 25.17 -27.18
CA ASN A 194 -7.57 25.46 -26.95
C ASN A 194 -8.48 24.40 -27.59
N ASP A 195 -8.27 24.08 -28.87
CA ASP A 195 -9.05 23.06 -29.57
C ASP A 195 -8.79 21.66 -29.01
N TYR A 196 -7.55 21.38 -28.59
CA TYR A 196 -7.18 20.16 -27.87
C TYR A 196 -7.90 20.04 -26.53
N ALA A 197 -7.90 21.10 -25.71
CA ALA A 197 -8.57 21.10 -24.41
C ALA A 197 -10.08 20.85 -24.54
N GLN A 198 -10.73 21.45 -25.55
CA GLN A 198 -12.15 21.22 -25.83
C GLN A 198 -12.46 19.79 -26.27
N LEU A 199 -11.59 19.18 -27.08
CA LEU A 199 -11.70 17.78 -27.48
C LEU A 199 -11.59 16.85 -26.26
N VAL A 200 -10.54 17.07 -25.47
CA VAL A 200 -10.17 16.18 -24.37
C VAL A 200 -11.10 16.31 -23.17
N ALA A 201 -11.73 17.47 -22.97
CA ALA A 201 -12.74 17.68 -21.93
C ALA A 201 -13.98 16.77 -22.05
N LYS A 202 -14.20 16.16 -23.23
CA LYS A 202 -15.30 15.20 -23.45
C LYS A 202 -14.95 13.77 -23.05
N ARG A 203 -13.67 13.48 -22.82
CA ARG A 203 -13.16 12.14 -22.52
C ARG A 203 -13.08 11.93 -21.01
N SER A 204 -13.47 10.75 -20.54
CA SER A 204 -13.39 10.37 -19.12
C SER A 204 -11.96 10.37 -18.57
N ALA A 205 -10.96 10.05 -19.40
CA ALA A 205 -9.53 10.11 -19.08
C ALA A 205 -8.86 11.41 -19.56
N GLY A 206 -9.63 12.48 -19.78
CA GLY A 206 -9.14 13.67 -20.47
C GLY A 206 -8.05 14.43 -19.72
N ALA A 207 -8.28 14.79 -18.46
CA ALA A 207 -7.29 15.51 -17.66
C ALA A 207 -5.95 14.74 -17.53
N PRO A 208 -5.92 13.43 -17.18
CA PRO A 208 -4.68 12.66 -17.19
C PRO A 208 -3.96 12.63 -18.54
N ALA A 209 -4.69 12.47 -19.65
CA ALA A 209 -4.10 12.47 -20.99
C ALA A 209 -3.45 13.82 -21.32
N ALA A 210 -4.16 14.94 -21.09
CA ALA A 210 -3.62 16.27 -21.35
C ALA A 210 -2.39 16.58 -20.48
N MET A 211 -2.39 16.12 -19.23
CA MET A 211 -1.23 16.23 -18.35
C MET A 211 -0.03 15.45 -18.88
N ALA A 212 -0.22 14.21 -19.36
CA ALA A 212 0.84 13.39 -19.93
C ALA A 212 1.42 13.99 -21.22
N VAL A 213 0.56 14.55 -22.09
CA VAL A 213 0.96 15.32 -23.27
C VAL A 213 1.91 16.45 -22.86
N MET A 214 1.53 17.25 -21.86
CA MET A 214 2.37 18.37 -21.44
C MET A 214 3.66 17.96 -20.75
N GLN A 215 3.65 16.85 -19.99
CA GLN A 215 4.89 16.30 -19.43
C GLN A 215 5.89 15.96 -20.53
N HIS A 216 5.44 15.31 -21.62
CA HIS A 216 6.29 15.00 -22.75
C HIS A 216 6.85 16.26 -23.44
N VAL A 217 5.99 17.27 -23.65
CA VAL A 217 6.41 18.54 -24.28
C VAL A 217 7.53 19.21 -23.47
N VAL A 218 7.36 19.32 -22.15
CA VAL A 218 8.36 19.93 -21.28
C VAL A 218 9.63 19.09 -21.20
N ASP A 219 9.53 17.77 -21.14
CA ASP A 219 10.69 16.87 -21.09
C ASP A 219 11.58 17.07 -22.32
N VAL A 220 10.99 17.09 -23.52
CA VAL A 220 11.73 17.30 -24.77
C VAL A 220 12.29 18.72 -24.87
N ARG A 221 11.46 19.74 -24.62
CA ARG A 221 11.84 21.16 -24.77
C ARG A 221 12.92 21.60 -23.79
N SER A 222 12.86 21.13 -22.55
CA SER A 222 13.84 21.47 -21.51
C SER A 222 15.25 20.92 -21.80
N GLN A 223 15.35 19.93 -22.69
CA GLN A 223 16.62 19.30 -23.11
C GLN A 223 17.22 19.90 -24.39
N LEU A 224 16.59 20.94 -24.98
CA LEU A 224 17.08 21.57 -26.20
C LEU A 224 18.45 22.23 -26.02
N LYS A 225 19.26 22.21 -27.09
CA LYS A 225 20.57 22.86 -27.13
C LYS A 225 20.60 23.97 -28.20
N PRO A 226 21.22 25.12 -27.93
CA PRO A 226 21.84 25.53 -26.67
C PRO A 226 20.80 25.78 -25.55
N GLN A 227 21.22 25.78 -24.28
CA GLN A 227 20.33 25.99 -23.12
C GLN A 227 19.52 27.30 -23.22
N THR A 228 20.07 28.34 -23.84
CA THR A 228 19.36 29.61 -24.07
C THR A 228 18.12 29.44 -24.95
N ARG A 229 18.12 28.48 -25.87
CA ARG A 229 16.94 28.12 -26.67
C ARG A 229 15.92 27.37 -25.82
N ALA A 230 16.35 26.39 -25.03
CA ALA A 230 15.44 25.69 -24.10
C ALA A 230 14.75 26.67 -23.16
N ASP A 231 15.51 27.60 -22.56
CA ASP A 231 14.99 28.62 -21.65
C ASP A 231 14.01 29.61 -22.32
N ALA A 232 14.16 29.90 -23.62
CA ALA A 232 13.26 30.78 -24.37
C ALA A 232 11.98 30.06 -24.81
N ASP A 233 12.09 28.84 -25.35
CA ASP A 233 10.95 28.02 -25.75
C ASP A 233 10.08 27.67 -24.52
N MET A 234 10.71 27.36 -23.38
CA MET A 234 10.01 27.09 -22.13
C MET A 234 9.30 28.32 -21.57
N GLU A 235 9.88 29.51 -21.70
CA GLU A 235 9.23 30.76 -21.28
C GLU A 235 7.99 31.03 -22.14
N ALA A 236 8.10 30.90 -23.47
CA ALA A 236 6.95 31.01 -24.37
C ALA A 236 5.86 29.98 -24.04
N LEU A 237 6.24 28.73 -23.74
CA LEU A 237 5.29 27.70 -23.32
C LEU A 237 4.57 28.06 -22.02
N VAL A 238 5.32 28.51 -21.01
CA VAL A 238 4.77 28.94 -19.72
C VAL A 238 3.78 30.09 -19.93
N ASP A 239 4.11 31.06 -20.76
CA ASP A 239 3.22 32.18 -21.04
C ASP A 239 1.93 31.72 -21.76
N VAL A 240 2.01 30.77 -22.70
CA VAL A 240 0.83 30.18 -23.35
C VAL A 240 -0.09 29.46 -22.35
N VAL A 241 0.46 28.66 -21.44
CA VAL A 241 -0.35 27.86 -20.50
C VAL A 241 -0.83 28.66 -19.27
N THR A 242 -0.18 29.79 -18.96
CA THR A 242 -0.56 30.66 -17.83
C THR A 242 -1.42 31.86 -18.23
N LYS A 243 -1.65 32.07 -19.53
CA LYS A 243 -2.50 33.14 -20.06
C LYS A 243 -3.91 33.08 -19.44
N GLU A 244 -4.47 34.25 -19.15
CA GLU A 244 -5.85 34.37 -18.66
C GLU A 244 -6.84 33.80 -19.67
N ARG A 245 -7.82 33.04 -19.16
CA ARG A 245 -8.86 32.39 -19.95
C ARG A 245 -10.21 33.07 -19.68
N PRO A 246 -11.17 33.02 -20.61
CA PRO A 246 -12.48 33.64 -20.42
C PRO A 246 -13.22 33.05 -19.20
N ASP A 247 -13.88 33.90 -18.41
CA ASP A 247 -14.64 33.50 -17.21
C ASP A 247 -15.80 32.51 -17.47
N LYS A 248 -16.15 32.26 -18.74
CA LYS A 248 -17.32 31.46 -19.15
C LYS A 248 -16.97 30.10 -19.77
N GLU A 249 -15.76 29.60 -19.56
CA GLU A 249 -15.41 28.25 -20.05
C GLU A 249 -16.17 27.16 -19.29
N PRO A 250 -16.61 26.07 -19.97
CA PRO A 250 -17.17 24.92 -19.29
C PRO A 250 -16.19 24.32 -18.28
N LEU A 251 -16.67 23.94 -17.09
CA LEU A 251 -15.83 23.40 -16.01
C LEU A 251 -14.91 22.25 -16.46
N ALA A 252 -15.41 21.35 -17.31
CA ALA A 252 -14.60 20.25 -17.85
C ALA A 252 -13.38 20.73 -18.63
N THR A 253 -13.52 21.79 -19.43
CA THR A 253 -12.42 22.42 -20.18
C THR A 253 -11.43 23.10 -19.22
N SER A 254 -11.94 23.79 -18.20
CA SER A 254 -11.09 24.43 -17.18
C SER A 254 -10.27 23.42 -16.39
N LEU A 255 -10.83 22.23 -16.09
CA LEU A 255 -10.09 21.13 -15.47
C LEU A 255 -9.02 20.54 -16.38
N VAL A 256 -9.25 20.47 -17.70
CA VAL A 256 -8.21 20.07 -18.66
C VAL A 256 -7.10 21.11 -18.73
N TRP A 257 -7.42 22.40 -18.71
CA TRP A 257 -6.41 23.47 -18.64
C TRP A 257 -5.60 23.42 -17.34
N LEU A 258 -6.24 23.13 -16.21
CA LEU A 258 -5.53 22.86 -14.96
C LEU A 258 -4.58 21.66 -15.11
N ALA A 259 -5.00 20.60 -15.82
CA ALA A 259 -4.16 19.43 -16.08
C ALA A 259 -2.98 19.73 -17.03
N ILE A 260 -3.18 20.57 -18.04
CA ILE A 260 -2.12 21.07 -18.94
C ILE A 260 -1.06 21.83 -18.12
N LEU A 261 -1.50 22.79 -17.28
CA LEU A 261 -0.61 23.54 -16.40
C LEU A 261 0.11 22.61 -15.40
N ALA A 262 -0.61 21.65 -14.83
CA ALA A 262 -0.05 20.65 -13.94
C ALA A 262 1.00 19.77 -14.62
N GLY A 263 0.83 19.42 -15.90
CA GLY A 263 1.82 18.67 -16.67
C GLY A 263 3.13 19.44 -16.81
N VAL A 264 3.04 20.76 -17.01
CA VAL A 264 4.20 21.66 -17.03
C VAL A 264 4.88 21.72 -15.65
N VAL A 265 4.11 22.00 -14.59
CA VAL A 265 4.62 22.04 -13.21
C VAL A 265 5.32 20.73 -12.84
N ARG A 266 4.63 19.61 -13.07
CA ARG A 266 5.12 18.27 -12.76
C ARG A 266 6.44 18.00 -13.44
N MET A 267 6.58 18.32 -14.73
CA MET A 267 7.83 18.01 -15.41
C MET A 267 8.96 18.96 -14.99
N LEU A 268 8.66 20.25 -14.82
CA LEU A 268 9.62 21.22 -14.28
C LEU A 268 10.15 20.84 -12.89
N GLN A 269 9.34 20.20 -12.05
CA GLN A 269 9.80 19.69 -10.74
C GLN A 269 10.93 18.66 -10.88
N PHE A 270 10.96 17.86 -11.96
CA PHE A 270 11.91 16.75 -12.16
C PHE A 270 13.00 17.03 -13.20
N THR A 271 12.98 18.17 -13.89
CA THR A 271 14.04 18.57 -14.82
C THR A 271 15.39 18.65 -14.09
N LYS A 272 16.42 17.99 -14.63
CA LYS A 272 17.80 18.01 -14.11
C LYS A 272 18.51 19.30 -14.55
N ASP A 273 19.54 19.73 -13.80
CA ASP A 273 20.38 20.90 -14.10
C ASP A 273 19.61 22.21 -14.38
N LYS A 274 18.78 22.63 -13.44
CA LYS A 274 17.91 23.81 -13.59
C LYS A 274 18.73 25.12 -13.61
N SER A 275 18.63 25.86 -14.72
CA SER A 275 19.03 27.27 -14.76
C SER A 275 18.20 28.09 -13.76
N LYS A 276 18.71 29.24 -13.33
CA LYS A 276 17.96 30.16 -12.45
C LYS A 276 16.59 30.52 -13.07
N LYS A 277 16.56 30.77 -14.38
CA LYS A 277 15.35 31.08 -15.13
C LYS A 277 14.33 29.93 -15.09
N MET A 278 14.78 28.69 -15.21
CA MET A 278 13.91 27.51 -15.10
C MET A 278 13.34 27.31 -13.70
N GLN A 279 14.08 27.66 -12.65
CA GLN A 279 13.57 27.68 -11.28
C GLN A 279 12.52 28.79 -11.07
N ASP A 280 12.73 29.98 -11.63
CA ASP A 280 11.76 31.07 -11.58
C ASP A 280 10.46 30.72 -12.34
N MET A 281 10.58 30.05 -13.49
CA MET A 281 9.42 29.52 -14.23
C MET A 281 8.67 28.44 -13.44
N GLN A 282 9.38 27.53 -12.76
CA GLN A 282 8.76 26.53 -11.90
C GLN A 282 7.95 27.22 -10.79
N ARG A 283 8.53 28.21 -10.09
CA ARG A 283 7.81 28.94 -9.04
C ARG A 283 6.57 29.65 -9.60
N LYS A 284 6.69 30.39 -10.72
CA LYS A 284 5.57 31.09 -11.37
C LYS A 284 4.43 30.13 -11.73
N THR A 285 4.76 28.95 -12.27
CA THR A 285 3.75 27.95 -12.67
C THR A 285 3.13 27.21 -11.48
N GLU A 286 3.90 26.96 -10.41
CA GLU A 286 3.37 26.43 -9.15
C GLU A 286 2.38 27.42 -8.51
N GLU A 287 2.72 28.70 -8.39
CA GLU A 287 1.83 29.76 -7.88
C GLU A 287 0.54 29.87 -8.71
N MET A 288 0.66 29.85 -10.03
CA MET A 288 -0.50 29.87 -10.93
C MET A 288 -1.37 28.62 -10.77
N LEU A 289 -0.77 27.44 -10.57
CA LEU A 289 -1.53 26.21 -10.36
C LEU A 289 -2.36 26.30 -9.08
N LEU A 290 -1.77 26.82 -7.99
CA LEU A 290 -2.47 27.03 -6.72
C LEU A 290 -3.62 28.04 -6.86
N HIS A 291 -3.38 29.14 -7.56
CA HIS A 291 -4.42 30.12 -7.85
C HIS A 291 -5.60 29.50 -8.61
N ARG A 292 -5.32 28.74 -9.68
CA ARG A 292 -6.36 28.05 -10.46
C ARG A 292 -7.08 26.96 -9.67
N PHE A 293 -6.41 26.28 -8.74
CA PHE A 293 -7.07 25.37 -7.81
C PHE A 293 -8.14 26.10 -6.99
N ASN A 294 -7.80 27.25 -6.40
CA ASN A 294 -8.73 28.02 -5.59
C ASN A 294 -9.93 28.54 -6.39
N ASP A 295 -9.74 28.89 -7.67
CA ASP A 295 -10.84 29.33 -8.54
C ASP A 295 -11.79 28.16 -8.89
N LEU A 296 -11.23 26.98 -9.16
CA LEU A 296 -12.00 25.84 -9.68
C LEU A 296 -12.68 25.00 -8.60
N ILE A 297 -12.10 24.92 -7.40
CA ILE A 297 -12.65 24.09 -6.32
C ILE A 297 -14.08 24.48 -5.92
N PRO A 298 -14.42 25.77 -5.72
CA PRO A 298 -15.79 26.19 -5.45
C PRO A 298 -16.76 25.78 -6.56
N LEU A 299 -16.34 25.86 -7.83
CA LEU A 299 -17.13 25.44 -8.98
C LEU A 299 -17.35 23.93 -9.00
N VAL A 300 -16.30 23.13 -8.74
CA VAL A 300 -16.42 21.67 -8.64
C VAL A 300 -17.40 21.28 -7.52
N MET A 301 -17.40 22.02 -6.41
CA MET A 301 -18.29 21.77 -5.26
C MET A 301 -19.69 22.38 -5.42
N ALA A 302 -19.94 23.17 -6.47
CA ALA A 302 -21.23 23.84 -6.68
C ALA A 302 -22.35 22.82 -6.97
N LYS A 303 -23.56 23.11 -6.47
CA LYS A 303 -24.72 22.21 -6.62
C LYS A 303 -25.07 21.90 -8.08
N GLU A 304 -24.84 22.85 -8.98
CA GLU A 304 -25.07 22.71 -10.42
C GLU A 304 -24.20 21.60 -11.05
N HIS A 305 -23.02 21.34 -10.49
CA HIS A 305 -22.08 20.32 -10.96
C HIS A 305 -22.13 19.02 -10.15
N ALA A 306 -23.09 18.86 -9.23
CA ALA A 306 -23.18 17.68 -8.36
C ALA A 306 -23.24 16.35 -9.12
N HIS A 307 -23.88 16.32 -10.30
CA HIS A 307 -23.98 15.14 -11.16
C HIS A 307 -22.64 14.73 -11.82
N GLN A 308 -21.70 15.67 -11.96
CA GLN A 308 -20.35 15.45 -12.50
C GLN A 308 -19.27 15.43 -11.40
N PHE A 309 -19.66 15.62 -10.13
CA PHE A 309 -18.74 15.75 -9.01
C PHE A 309 -17.76 14.58 -8.92
N ALA A 310 -18.23 13.35 -9.13
CA ALA A 310 -17.38 12.15 -9.09
C ALA A 310 -16.25 12.17 -10.15
N MET A 311 -16.53 12.65 -11.37
CA MET A 311 -15.51 12.77 -12.42
C MET A 311 -14.57 13.93 -12.13
N ASN A 312 -15.11 15.06 -11.69
CA ASN A 312 -14.35 16.28 -11.43
C ASN A 312 -13.41 16.13 -10.23
N GLN A 313 -13.86 15.48 -9.14
CA GLN A 313 -13.00 15.18 -7.99
C GLN A 313 -11.83 14.27 -8.36
N ASN A 314 -12.02 13.31 -9.28
CA ASN A 314 -10.95 12.41 -9.74
C ASN A 314 -9.85 13.18 -10.46
N SER A 315 -10.22 14.17 -11.30
CA SER A 315 -9.25 15.01 -11.99
C SER A 315 -8.46 15.89 -11.00
N ILE A 316 -9.15 16.52 -10.06
CA ILE A 316 -8.52 17.31 -9.00
C ILE A 316 -7.57 16.46 -8.15
N ALA A 317 -8.00 15.25 -7.75
CA ALA A 317 -7.17 14.35 -6.96
C ALA A 317 -5.95 13.83 -7.73
N TYR A 318 -6.13 13.44 -8.99
CA TYR A 318 -5.04 13.02 -9.86
C TYR A 318 -3.99 14.13 -10.00
N ILE A 319 -4.42 15.34 -10.37
CA ILE A 319 -3.53 16.51 -10.52
C ILE A 319 -2.81 16.80 -9.21
N SER A 320 -3.54 16.78 -8.09
CA SER A 320 -2.99 17.03 -6.76
C SER A 320 -1.92 16.01 -6.39
N GLY A 321 -2.19 14.72 -6.63
CA GLY A 321 -1.25 13.61 -6.39
C GLY A 321 0.07 13.77 -7.16
N GLN A 322 0.00 14.24 -8.41
CA GLN A 322 1.21 14.41 -9.23
C GLN A 322 2.07 15.62 -8.80
N CYS A 323 1.43 16.71 -8.35
CA CYS A 323 2.11 18.00 -8.19
C CYS A 323 2.40 18.39 -6.73
N LEU A 324 1.38 18.35 -5.86
CA LEU A 324 1.46 18.95 -4.51
C LEU A 324 2.56 18.35 -3.63
N PRO A 325 2.82 17.02 -3.60
CA PRO A 325 3.85 16.44 -2.74
C PRO A 325 5.27 16.95 -3.01
N ASN A 326 5.54 17.55 -4.17
CA ASN A 326 6.87 18.02 -4.55
C ASN A 326 6.97 19.56 -4.58
N MET A 327 5.90 20.27 -4.22
CA MET A 327 5.93 21.73 -4.11
C MET A 327 6.65 22.14 -2.83
N LYS A 328 7.39 23.26 -2.88
CA LYS A 328 8.11 23.79 -1.72
C LYS A 328 7.20 24.42 -0.67
N THR A 329 6.12 25.05 -1.13
CA THR A 329 5.10 25.66 -0.29
C THR A 329 3.76 25.57 -0.99
N LEU A 330 2.69 25.45 -0.21
CA LEU A 330 1.31 25.48 -0.67
C LEU A 330 0.63 26.80 -0.24
N ASP A 331 1.38 27.91 -0.22
CA ASP A 331 0.88 29.24 0.16
C ASP A 331 -0.34 29.66 -0.66
N GLY A 332 -1.33 30.24 0.01
CA GLY A 332 -2.55 30.75 -0.61
C GLY A 332 -3.58 29.70 -1.00
N MET A 333 -3.32 28.40 -0.83
CA MET A 333 -4.29 27.33 -1.09
C MET A 333 -5.41 27.29 -0.04
N ASP A 334 -6.66 27.06 -0.47
CA ASP A 334 -7.75 26.67 0.45
C ASP A 334 -7.59 25.20 0.89
N TYR A 335 -6.79 24.99 1.94
CA TYR A 335 -6.49 23.66 2.46
C TYR A 335 -7.75 22.86 2.80
N LYS A 336 -8.79 23.52 3.32
CA LYS A 336 -10.02 22.85 3.77
C LYS A 336 -10.80 22.29 2.59
N ALA A 337 -11.00 23.10 1.56
CA ALA A 337 -11.73 22.69 0.38
C ALA A 337 -10.96 21.62 -0.43
N VAL A 338 -9.64 21.78 -0.57
CA VAL A 338 -8.78 20.77 -1.21
C VAL A 338 -8.83 19.45 -0.45
N LEU A 339 -8.58 19.47 0.87
CA LEU A 339 -8.58 18.27 1.71
C LEU A 339 -9.92 17.53 1.63
N ARG A 340 -11.03 18.28 1.64
CA ARG A 340 -12.37 17.70 1.49
C ARG A 340 -12.54 16.96 0.18
N ILE A 341 -12.08 17.53 -0.94
CA ILE A 341 -12.15 16.88 -2.26
C ILE A 341 -11.24 15.65 -2.31
N LEU A 342 -10.01 15.74 -1.79
CA LEU A 342 -9.06 14.62 -1.84
C LEU A 342 -9.54 13.43 -0.99
N ILE A 343 -10.04 13.68 0.22
CA ILE A 343 -10.62 12.63 1.09
C ILE A 343 -11.90 12.09 0.46
N SER A 344 -12.73 12.93 -0.16
CA SER A 344 -13.92 12.48 -0.90
C SER A 344 -13.53 11.55 -2.06
N CYS A 345 -12.55 11.94 -2.89
CA CYS A 345 -12.07 11.10 -3.97
C CYS A 345 -11.51 9.77 -3.44
N LEU A 346 -10.69 9.80 -2.38
CA LEU A 346 -10.11 8.59 -1.81
C LEU A 346 -11.19 7.63 -1.32
N LEU A 347 -12.22 8.12 -0.62
CA LEU A 347 -13.19 7.25 0.07
C LEU A 347 -14.43 6.90 -0.76
N THR A 348 -14.85 7.79 -1.67
CA THR A 348 -16.14 7.68 -2.35
C THR A 348 -16.02 7.68 -3.88
N SER A 349 -14.82 7.66 -4.46
CA SER A 349 -14.68 7.49 -5.91
C SER A 349 -14.93 6.05 -6.34
N GLU A 350 -15.67 5.88 -7.43
CA GLU A 350 -15.84 4.59 -8.10
C GLU A 350 -14.50 4.01 -8.60
N GLN A 351 -13.57 4.89 -9.00
CA GLN A 351 -12.27 4.51 -9.55
C GLN A 351 -11.21 4.19 -8.49
N VAL A 352 -11.57 4.29 -7.20
CA VAL A 352 -10.67 4.02 -6.07
C VAL A 352 -11.20 2.81 -5.29
N TRP A 353 -12.30 2.96 -4.56
CA TRP A 353 -12.89 1.90 -3.73
C TRP A 353 -14.35 1.58 -4.09
N LYS A 354 -14.76 1.73 -5.36
CA LYS A 354 -16.16 1.50 -5.80
C LYS A 354 -17.19 2.20 -4.91
N ASN A 355 -17.06 3.53 -4.74
CA ASN A 355 -17.92 4.34 -3.85
C ASN A 355 -17.87 3.90 -2.38
N GLY A 356 -16.75 3.31 -1.97
CA GLY A 356 -16.50 2.78 -0.64
C GLY A 356 -17.18 1.46 -0.32
N GLN A 357 -17.66 0.74 -1.34
CA GLN A 357 -18.36 -0.54 -1.20
C GLN A 357 -17.57 -1.69 -1.84
N ILE A 358 -16.26 -1.51 -2.05
CA ILE A 358 -15.41 -2.50 -2.72
C ILE A 358 -15.45 -3.89 -2.06
N ILE A 359 -15.58 -3.94 -0.73
CA ILE A 359 -15.64 -5.21 0.02
C ILE A 359 -17.08 -5.71 0.13
N THR A 360 -18.05 -4.82 0.39
CA THR A 360 -19.47 -5.17 0.49
C THR A 360 -20.02 -5.83 -0.77
N THR A 361 -19.47 -5.49 -1.94
CA THR A 361 -19.92 -5.98 -3.26
C THR A 361 -19.18 -7.21 -3.74
N LEU A 362 -18.27 -7.77 -2.94
CA LEU A 362 -17.52 -8.97 -3.31
C LEU A 362 -18.46 -10.18 -3.44
N SER A 363 -18.21 -10.96 -4.48
CA SER A 363 -18.85 -12.27 -4.67
C SER A 363 -17.80 -13.22 -5.24
N ASN A 364 -17.86 -14.50 -4.85
CA ASN A 364 -16.92 -15.52 -5.32
C ASN A 364 -17.22 -15.92 -6.79
N THR A 365 -16.99 -14.99 -7.71
CA THR A 365 -17.31 -15.12 -9.14
C THR A 365 -16.19 -14.57 -10.01
N GLN A 366 -16.04 -15.12 -11.23
CA GLN A 366 -15.06 -14.61 -12.21
C GLN A 366 -15.36 -13.16 -12.62
N ALA A 367 -16.64 -12.78 -12.73
CA ALA A 367 -17.02 -11.41 -13.07
C ALA A 367 -16.52 -10.40 -12.02
N CYS A 368 -16.54 -10.76 -10.73
CA CYS A 368 -15.99 -9.92 -9.67
C CYS A 368 -14.47 -9.76 -9.81
N ILE A 369 -13.75 -10.84 -10.14
CA ILE A 369 -12.30 -10.83 -10.41
C ILE A 369 -11.97 -9.88 -11.56
N ASP A 370 -12.70 -9.99 -12.68
CA ASP A 370 -12.46 -9.16 -13.87
C ASP A 370 -12.72 -7.67 -13.57
N GLN A 371 -13.78 -7.36 -12.83
CA GLN A 371 -14.07 -5.98 -12.40
C GLN A 371 -13.00 -5.41 -11.46
N LEU A 372 -12.48 -6.21 -10.52
CA LEU A 372 -11.40 -5.76 -9.64
C LEU A 372 -10.10 -5.58 -10.41
N ASN A 373 -9.78 -6.45 -11.36
CA ASN A 373 -8.64 -6.28 -12.26
C ASN A 373 -8.77 -5.02 -13.12
N GLN A 374 -9.95 -4.70 -13.62
CA GLN A 374 -10.20 -3.46 -14.35
C GLN A 374 -9.97 -2.24 -13.44
N LEU A 375 -10.47 -2.28 -12.20
CA LEU A 375 -10.30 -1.22 -11.21
C LEU A 375 -8.82 -1.00 -10.86
N THR A 376 -8.10 -2.07 -10.49
CA THR A 376 -6.68 -1.98 -10.08
C THR A 376 -5.77 -1.53 -11.23
N ASN A 377 -6.19 -1.77 -12.48
CA ASN A 377 -5.51 -1.26 -13.67
C ASN A 377 -5.85 0.20 -14.01
N GLY A 378 -6.89 0.77 -13.40
CA GLY A 378 -7.33 2.14 -13.58
C GLY A 378 -6.27 3.17 -13.16
N MET A 379 -6.28 4.33 -13.81
CA MET A 379 -5.27 5.38 -13.59
C MET A 379 -5.32 5.95 -12.17
N VAL A 380 -6.50 6.34 -11.69
CA VAL A 380 -6.67 6.92 -10.35
C VAL A 380 -6.26 5.92 -9.27
N TYR A 381 -6.59 4.64 -9.45
CA TYR A 381 -6.18 3.57 -8.54
C TYR A 381 -4.66 3.46 -8.42
N LYS A 382 -3.96 3.45 -9.55
CA LYS A 382 -2.48 3.39 -9.59
C LYS A 382 -1.82 4.59 -8.91
N ASP A 383 -2.50 5.73 -8.84
CA ASP A 383 -2.00 6.94 -8.18
C ASP A 383 -2.49 7.13 -6.74
N ILE A 384 -3.22 6.18 -6.13
CA ILE A 384 -3.68 6.28 -4.73
C ILE A 384 -2.52 6.65 -3.78
N GLY A 385 -1.35 6.04 -3.94
CA GLY A 385 -0.18 6.34 -3.10
C GLY A 385 0.44 7.73 -3.33
N ARG A 386 0.16 8.38 -4.47
CA ARG A 386 0.52 9.79 -4.71
C ARG A 386 -0.56 10.72 -4.15
N ILE A 387 -1.84 10.36 -4.32
CA ILE A 387 -2.98 11.08 -3.76
C ILE A 387 -2.89 11.13 -2.23
N SER A 388 -2.58 10.02 -1.56
CA SER A 388 -2.42 9.98 -0.10
C SER A 388 -1.27 10.87 0.39
N ARG A 389 -0.17 10.96 -0.36
CA ARG A 389 0.92 11.91 -0.08
C ARG A 389 0.52 13.36 -0.32
N ALA A 390 -0.32 13.64 -1.31
CA ALA A 390 -0.86 14.98 -1.52
C ALA A 390 -1.79 15.39 -0.37
N ILE A 391 -2.63 14.46 0.11
CA ILE A 391 -3.41 14.65 1.34
C ILE A 391 -2.48 14.97 2.51
N GLY A 392 -1.41 14.19 2.69
CA GLY A 392 -0.43 14.44 3.75
C GLY A 392 0.24 15.82 3.66
N ALA A 393 0.63 16.25 2.46
CA ALA A 393 1.21 17.58 2.22
C ALA A 393 0.23 18.72 2.56
N VAL A 394 -1.05 18.57 2.19
CA VAL A 394 -2.12 19.53 2.50
C VAL A 394 -2.39 19.57 4.01
N ILE A 395 -2.43 18.42 4.69
CA ILE A 395 -2.58 18.33 6.15
C ILE A 395 -1.43 19.03 6.87
N THR A 396 -0.19 18.69 6.51
CA THR A 396 1.01 19.22 7.17
C THR A 396 1.07 20.74 7.02
N THR A 397 0.98 21.25 5.78
CA THR A 397 1.04 22.69 5.52
C THR A 397 -0.15 23.45 6.11
N GLY A 398 -1.34 22.84 6.09
CA GLY A 398 -2.55 23.43 6.65
C GLY A 398 -2.50 23.57 8.17
N LEU A 399 -1.95 22.57 8.86
CA LEU A 399 -1.78 22.59 10.32
C LEU A 399 -0.66 23.53 10.77
N GLU A 400 0.46 23.60 10.03
CA GLU A 400 1.54 24.57 10.31
C GLU A 400 1.07 26.03 10.23
N LYS A 401 0.01 26.30 9.46
CA LYS A 401 -0.55 27.65 9.25
C LYS A 401 -1.90 27.86 9.94
N ASP A 402 -2.29 26.96 10.84
CA ASP A 402 -3.62 26.97 11.46
C ASP A 402 -3.70 27.99 12.61
N ALA A 403 -3.94 29.26 12.27
CA ALA A 403 -4.04 30.32 13.26
C ALA A 403 -5.36 30.30 14.07
N ASP A 404 -6.44 29.73 13.51
CA ASP A 404 -7.79 29.78 14.09
C ASP A 404 -8.36 28.40 14.49
N GLY A 405 -7.59 27.32 14.32
CA GLY A 405 -8.02 25.94 14.60
C GLY A 405 -8.98 25.35 13.56
N SER A 406 -9.28 26.09 12.48
CA SER A 406 -10.24 25.65 11.48
C SER A 406 -9.68 24.56 10.58
N ASN A 407 -8.37 24.54 10.34
CA ASN A 407 -7.73 23.47 9.57
C ASN A 407 -7.67 22.19 10.40
N ALA A 408 -7.34 22.26 11.69
CA ALA A 408 -7.37 21.12 12.60
C ALA A 408 -8.76 20.48 12.68
N THR A 409 -9.82 21.29 12.71
CA THR A 409 -11.20 20.79 12.65
C THR A 409 -11.48 20.02 11.35
N MET A 410 -10.99 20.50 10.20
CA MET A 410 -11.17 19.81 8.92
C MET A 410 -10.33 18.52 8.82
N VAL A 411 -9.13 18.51 9.41
CA VAL A 411 -8.32 17.29 9.54
C VAL A 411 -9.06 16.28 10.41
N GLN A 412 -9.66 16.70 11.53
CA GLN A 412 -10.45 15.82 12.39
C GLN A 412 -11.63 15.19 11.64
N VAL A 413 -12.41 16.00 10.92
CA VAL A 413 -13.52 15.50 10.07
C VAL A 413 -13.01 14.48 9.03
N SER A 414 -11.78 14.67 8.54
CA SER A 414 -11.16 13.73 7.60
C SER A 414 -10.80 12.42 8.30
N LEU A 415 -10.22 12.47 9.51
CA LEU A 415 -9.92 11.28 10.33
C LEU A 415 -11.20 10.51 10.70
N ASP A 416 -12.27 11.19 11.12
CA ASP A 416 -13.57 10.57 11.41
C ASP A 416 -14.08 9.72 10.23
N ARG A 417 -13.92 10.25 9.00
CA ARG A 417 -14.30 9.54 7.77
C ARG A 417 -13.39 8.33 7.48
N LEU A 418 -12.09 8.43 7.77
CA LEU A 418 -11.15 7.30 7.65
C LEU A 418 -11.50 6.20 8.66
N VAL A 419 -11.81 6.58 9.91
CA VAL A 419 -12.26 5.66 10.96
C VAL A 419 -13.54 4.94 10.51
N GLY A 420 -14.58 5.68 10.11
CA GLY A 420 -15.82 5.08 9.62
C GLY A 420 -15.62 4.15 8.43
N PHE A 421 -14.76 4.53 7.48
CA PHE A 421 -14.42 3.67 6.35
C PHE A 421 -13.68 2.39 6.78
N SER A 422 -12.72 2.51 7.71
CA SER A 422 -11.98 1.35 8.22
C SER A 422 -12.88 0.34 8.94
N TYR A 423 -13.89 0.82 9.67
CA TYR A 423 -14.93 -0.03 10.27
C TYR A 423 -15.75 -0.77 9.22
N ASN A 424 -16.17 -0.09 8.14
CA ASN A 424 -16.91 -0.74 7.06
C ASN A 424 -16.09 -1.87 6.43
N VAL A 425 -14.80 -1.61 6.15
CA VAL A 425 -13.89 -2.63 5.61
C VAL A 425 -13.76 -3.83 6.57
N TYR A 426 -13.60 -3.57 7.86
CA TYR A 426 -13.54 -4.61 8.90
C TYR A 426 -14.81 -5.47 8.92
N PHE A 427 -15.99 -4.87 8.97
CA PHE A 427 -17.26 -5.60 9.02
C PHE A 427 -17.59 -6.31 7.71
N ASP A 428 -17.36 -5.67 6.57
CA ASP A 428 -17.67 -6.25 5.26
C ASP A 428 -16.77 -7.43 4.94
N TRP A 429 -15.49 -7.36 5.31
CA TRP A 429 -14.57 -8.47 5.11
C TRP A 429 -14.91 -9.65 6.02
N ASP A 430 -15.20 -9.38 7.28
CA ASP A 430 -15.67 -10.38 8.23
C ASP A 430 -16.93 -11.10 7.73
N ARG A 431 -17.92 -10.33 7.27
CA ARG A 431 -19.14 -10.85 6.68
C ARG A 431 -18.86 -11.70 5.44
N PHE A 432 -18.03 -11.21 4.53
CA PHE A 432 -17.67 -11.93 3.31
C PHE A 432 -17.06 -13.31 3.62
N LEU A 433 -16.16 -13.40 4.61
CA LEU A 433 -15.56 -14.67 5.03
C LEU A 433 -16.58 -15.62 5.66
N ARG A 434 -17.54 -15.12 6.44
CA ARG A 434 -18.62 -15.97 6.99
C ARG A 434 -19.51 -16.54 5.91
N GLU A 435 -19.81 -15.77 4.86
CA GLU A 435 -20.59 -16.21 3.71
C GLU A 435 -19.81 -17.18 2.80
N ASN A 436 -18.48 -17.15 2.85
CA ASN A 436 -17.57 -17.91 1.99
C ASN A 436 -16.64 -18.83 2.80
N GLN A 437 -17.21 -19.74 3.60
CA GLN A 437 -16.42 -20.71 4.36
C GLN A 437 -15.80 -21.78 3.44
N GLU A 438 -14.47 -21.95 3.49
CA GLU A 438 -13.76 -22.91 2.62
C GLU A 438 -14.22 -24.37 2.77
N SER A 439 -14.71 -24.75 3.95
CA SER A 439 -15.25 -26.09 4.24
C SER A 439 -16.49 -26.42 3.41
N GLN A 440 -17.22 -25.40 2.94
CA GLN A 440 -18.48 -25.53 2.20
C GLN A 440 -18.31 -25.37 0.68
N MET A 441 -17.10 -25.04 0.20
CA MET A 441 -16.84 -24.77 -1.21
C MET A 441 -16.48 -26.02 -2.03
N THR A 442 -16.96 -26.07 -3.27
CA THR A 442 -16.48 -27.00 -4.31
C THR A 442 -15.05 -26.65 -4.76
N ALA A 443 -14.37 -27.59 -5.43
CA ALA A 443 -13.00 -27.36 -5.92
C ALA A 443 -12.89 -26.16 -6.90
N SER A 444 -13.92 -25.92 -7.71
CA SER A 444 -13.96 -24.77 -8.64
C SER A 444 -14.16 -23.44 -7.90
N GLU A 445 -15.04 -23.43 -6.90
CA GLU A 445 -15.26 -22.25 -6.04
C GLU A 445 -14.03 -21.91 -5.22
N LYS A 446 -13.30 -22.92 -4.72
CA LYS A 446 -12.00 -22.71 -4.03
C LYS A 446 -10.96 -22.07 -4.95
N LYS A 447 -10.90 -22.51 -6.21
CA LYS A 447 -9.98 -21.90 -7.20
C LYS A 447 -10.30 -20.42 -7.41
N THR A 448 -11.58 -20.10 -7.61
CA THR A 448 -12.07 -18.72 -7.80
C THR A 448 -11.80 -17.88 -6.55
N PHE A 449 -12.09 -18.41 -5.37
CA PHE A 449 -11.86 -17.74 -4.09
C PHE A 449 -10.38 -17.41 -3.86
N ASN A 450 -9.49 -18.34 -4.20
CA ASN A 450 -8.04 -18.14 -4.09
C ASN A 450 -7.53 -17.04 -5.02
N GLU A 451 -8.07 -16.95 -6.24
CA GLU A 451 -7.71 -15.89 -7.19
C GLU A 451 -8.27 -14.53 -6.75
N LEU A 452 -9.54 -14.49 -6.35
CA LEU A 452 -10.18 -13.31 -5.78
C LEU A 452 -9.42 -12.80 -4.56
N SER A 453 -9.07 -13.70 -3.63
CA SER A 453 -8.34 -13.36 -2.40
C SER A 453 -7.00 -12.70 -2.72
N LYS A 454 -6.24 -13.16 -3.73
CA LYS A 454 -4.97 -12.52 -4.12
C LYS A 454 -5.15 -11.06 -4.55
N ILE A 455 -6.20 -10.78 -5.31
CA ILE A 455 -6.49 -9.42 -5.78
C ILE A 455 -6.97 -8.55 -4.61
N VAL A 456 -7.85 -9.09 -3.76
CA VAL A 456 -8.35 -8.40 -2.56
C VAL A 456 -7.19 -8.06 -1.60
N TRP A 457 -6.23 -8.95 -1.39
CA TRP A 457 -5.04 -8.65 -0.58
C TRP A 457 -4.17 -7.54 -1.18
N THR A 458 -4.12 -7.43 -2.52
CA THR A 458 -3.47 -6.30 -3.20
C THR A 458 -4.21 -4.99 -2.93
N VAL A 459 -5.55 -5.03 -2.90
CA VAL A 459 -6.40 -3.90 -2.52
C VAL A 459 -6.16 -3.48 -1.08
N PHE A 460 -6.20 -4.42 -0.13
CA PHE A 460 -5.95 -4.16 1.28
C PHE A 460 -4.56 -3.59 1.53
N LYS A 461 -3.53 -4.11 0.86
CA LYS A 461 -2.17 -3.56 0.94
C LYS A 461 -2.11 -2.10 0.46
N THR A 462 -2.75 -1.79 -0.66
CA THR A 462 -2.80 -0.42 -1.20
C THR A 462 -3.54 0.52 -0.25
N MET A 463 -4.65 0.06 0.34
CA MET A 463 -5.45 0.78 1.32
C MET A 463 -4.67 1.07 2.61
N LEU A 464 -4.01 0.06 3.19
CA LEU A 464 -3.19 0.20 4.39
C LEU A 464 -2.09 1.25 4.22
N PHE A 465 -1.37 1.23 3.08
CA PHE A 465 -0.32 2.22 2.81
C PHE A 465 -0.87 3.61 2.54
N ALA A 466 -2.02 3.72 1.86
CA ALA A 466 -2.67 5.01 1.64
C ALA A 466 -3.08 5.66 2.96
N PHE A 467 -3.74 4.90 3.85
CA PHE A 467 -4.16 5.39 5.15
C PHE A 467 -2.95 5.71 6.03
N THR A 468 -1.95 4.83 6.08
CA THR A 468 -0.71 5.08 6.83
C THR A 468 -0.01 6.36 6.39
N ALA A 469 0.04 6.68 5.10
CA ALA A 469 0.63 7.93 4.62
C ALA A 469 -0.12 9.17 5.13
N ILE A 470 -1.46 9.08 5.27
CA ILE A 470 -2.29 10.18 5.77
C ILE A 470 -2.16 10.31 7.29
N LEU A 471 -2.25 9.20 8.02
CA LEU A 471 -2.14 9.17 9.49
C LEU A 471 -0.74 9.64 9.93
N LYS A 472 0.31 9.23 9.22
CA LYS A 472 1.69 9.68 9.44
C LYS A 472 1.83 11.20 9.31
N ALA A 473 1.10 11.81 8.37
CA ALA A 473 1.13 13.26 8.19
C ALA A 473 0.65 14.02 9.42
N VAL A 474 -0.26 13.43 10.21
CA VAL A 474 -0.75 14.00 11.47
C VAL A 474 0.19 13.65 12.63
N ALA A 475 0.62 12.39 12.74
CA ALA A 475 1.33 11.90 13.93
C ALA A 475 2.85 12.09 13.92
N VAL A 476 3.46 12.27 12.76
CA VAL A 476 4.92 12.23 12.59
C VAL A 476 5.46 13.43 11.83
N ASP A 477 4.82 13.81 10.72
CA ASP A 477 5.39 14.82 9.81
C ASP A 477 5.24 16.25 10.34
N ILE A 478 4.36 16.48 11.31
CA ILE A 478 4.23 17.77 11.99
C ILE A 478 5.26 17.86 13.12
N PRO A 479 6.10 18.91 13.15
CA PRO A 479 7.12 19.08 14.17
C PRO A 479 6.59 19.02 15.61
N ASN A 480 7.42 18.53 16.53
CA ASN A 480 7.13 18.44 17.97
C ASN A 480 5.87 17.64 18.34
N GLY A 481 5.26 16.89 17.41
CA GLY A 481 4.02 16.16 17.66
C GLY A 481 2.78 17.05 17.75
N GLU A 482 2.85 18.31 17.33
CA GLU A 482 1.74 19.27 17.44
C GLU A 482 0.49 18.82 16.66
N GLY A 483 0.63 17.95 15.65
CA GLY A 483 -0.51 17.38 14.95
C GLY A 483 -1.44 16.57 15.86
N LEU A 484 -0.88 15.80 16.80
CA LEU A 484 -1.68 15.01 17.77
C LEU A 484 -2.29 15.89 18.87
N VAL A 485 -1.66 17.03 19.16
CA VAL A 485 -2.16 18.02 20.14
C VAL A 485 -3.30 18.84 19.55
N ASN A 486 -3.10 19.37 18.34
CA ASN A 486 -4.01 20.32 17.70
C ASN A 486 -5.26 19.63 17.13
N VAL A 487 -5.12 18.39 16.65
CA VAL A 487 -6.22 17.62 16.07
C VAL A 487 -6.86 16.75 17.15
N LYS A 488 -8.04 17.17 17.60
CA LYS A 488 -8.77 16.55 18.71
C LYS A 488 -9.15 15.10 18.42
N HIS A 489 -8.66 14.15 19.23
CA HIS A 489 -8.88 12.70 19.09
C HIS A 489 -8.02 11.98 18.04
N ALA A 490 -7.09 12.69 17.37
CA ALA A 490 -6.28 12.10 16.31
C ALA A 490 -5.56 10.81 16.72
N ALA A 491 -4.97 10.76 17.91
CA ALA A 491 -4.28 9.56 18.40
C ALA A 491 -5.23 8.35 18.55
N GLN A 492 -6.45 8.58 19.04
CA GLN A 492 -7.46 7.53 19.22
C GLN A 492 -7.96 7.02 17.87
N ASP A 493 -8.18 7.94 16.92
CA ASP A 493 -8.63 7.61 15.57
C ASP A 493 -7.56 6.83 14.79
N ILE A 494 -6.29 7.21 14.93
CA ILE A 494 -5.15 6.46 14.36
C ILE A 494 -5.15 5.01 14.87
N LEU A 495 -5.25 4.84 16.20
CA LEU A 495 -5.28 3.50 16.81
C LEU A 495 -6.52 2.71 16.37
N ALA A 496 -7.69 3.35 16.27
CA ALA A 496 -8.90 2.69 15.81
C ALA A 496 -8.78 2.21 14.35
N VAL A 497 -8.22 3.03 13.45
CA VAL A 497 -7.96 2.62 12.06
C VAL A 497 -7.01 1.44 12.01
N TYR A 498 -5.90 1.47 12.75
CA TYR A 498 -4.93 0.37 12.77
C TYR A 498 -5.52 -0.91 13.38
N ALA A 499 -6.31 -0.80 14.46
CA ALA A 499 -7.03 -1.93 15.02
C ALA A 499 -7.99 -2.57 13.99
N ASN A 500 -8.72 -1.74 13.24
CA ASN A 500 -9.63 -2.21 12.19
C ASN A 500 -8.89 -2.87 11.02
N PHE A 501 -7.64 -2.47 10.75
CA PHE A 501 -6.79 -3.05 9.72
C PHE A 501 -5.81 -4.12 10.22
N GLN A 502 -5.91 -4.55 11.48
CA GLN A 502 -4.95 -5.50 12.05
C GLN A 502 -4.91 -6.83 11.27
N PHE A 503 -6.06 -7.31 10.80
CA PHE A 503 -6.11 -8.52 9.96
C PHE A 503 -5.32 -8.40 8.64
N ILE A 504 -5.13 -7.17 8.14
CA ILE A 504 -4.32 -6.88 6.96
C ILE A 504 -2.84 -6.91 7.33
N THR A 505 -2.47 -6.29 8.46
CA THR A 505 -1.07 -6.27 8.91
C THR A 505 -0.57 -7.65 9.28
N ASP A 506 -1.42 -8.47 9.93
CA ASP A 506 -1.11 -9.86 10.27
C ASP A 506 -0.86 -10.70 9.02
N HIS A 507 -1.65 -10.50 7.96
CA HIS A 507 -1.47 -11.20 6.69
C HIS A 507 -0.19 -10.78 5.94
N LEU A 508 0.16 -9.49 5.97
CA LEU A 508 1.33 -8.97 5.24
C LEU A 508 2.67 -9.28 5.94
N GLY A 509 2.66 -9.48 7.25
CA GLY A 509 3.84 -9.76 8.07
C GLY A 509 4.80 -8.56 8.20
N SER A 510 5.91 -8.78 8.92
CA SER A 510 6.92 -7.74 9.20
C SER A 510 7.85 -7.51 7.99
N GLY A 511 7.39 -6.75 6.99
CA GLY A 511 8.14 -6.44 5.76
C GLY A 511 8.74 -5.03 5.69
N SER A 512 9.59 -4.79 4.68
CA SER A 512 10.11 -3.46 4.36
C SER A 512 8.97 -2.54 3.89
N GLY A 513 8.64 -1.53 4.70
CA GLY A 513 7.50 -0.63 4.49
C GLY A 513 6.71 -0.33 5.77
N PHE A 514 6.88 -1.16 6.81
CA PHE A 514 6.22 -1.00 8.10
C PHE A 514 6.82 0.08 9.01
N LYS A 515 7.94 0.71 8.65
CA LYS A 515 8.54 1.77 9.48
C LYS A 515 7.58 2.95 9.68
N ALA A 516 6.95 3.43 8.61
CA ALA A 516 5.97 4.52 8.69
C ALA A 516 4.78 4.15 9.59
N TYR A 517 4.33 2.89 9.54
CA TYR A 517 3.29 2.36 10.41
C TYR A 517 3.74 2.34 11.87
N GLN A 518 4.93 1.79 12.16
CA GLN A 518 5.49 1.70 13.50
C GLN A 518 5.75 3.07 14.12
N ASP A 519 6.32 4.02 13.36
CA ASP A 519 6.58 5.39 13.82
C ASP A 519 5.24 6.09 14.17
N THR A 520 4.22 5.94 13.32
CA THR A 520 2.87 6.51 13.53
C THR A 520 2.19 5.90 14.76
N LEU A 521 2.23 4.57 14.89
CA LEU A 521 1.68 3.85 16.04
C LEU A 521 2.38 4.27 17.34
N THR A 522 3.71 4.30 17.35
CA THR A 522 4.52 4.64 18.53
C THR A 522 4.22 6.07 19.00
N ASN A 523 4.13 7.04 18.08
CA ASN A 523 3.82 8.43 18.44
C ASN A 523 2.39 8.58 18.97
N ALA A 524 1.41 7.89 18.38
CA ALA A 524 0.03 7.92 18.86
C ALA A 524 -0.09 7.31 20.28
N VAL A 525 0.59 6.19 20.53
CA VAL A 525 0.64 5.57 21.86
C VAL A 525 1.34 6.48 22.86
N ALA A 526 2.51 7.02 22.50
CA ALA A 526 3.28 7.92 23.38
C ALA A 526 2.46 9.15 23.80
N TYR A 527 1.71 9.74 22.87
CA TYR A 527 0.79 10.84 23.15
C TYR A 527 -0.30 10.44 24.16
N LEU A 528 -0.92 9.27 23.98
CA LEU A 528 -1.98 8.79 24.87
C LEU A 528 -1.49 8.36 26.24
N THR A 529 -0.21 8.01 26.38
CA THR A 529 0.41 7.73 27.68
C THR A 529 0.84 8.99 28.44
N HIS A 530 0.83 10.16 27.80
CA HIS A 530 1.08 11.44 28.49
C HIS A 530 -0.08 11.80 29.42
N GLU A 531 0.17 12.59 30.48
CA GLU A 531 -0.80 12.92 31.52
C GLU A 531 -2.16 13.43 30.96
N ASP A 532 -2.12 14.26 29.92
CA ASP A 532 -3.31 14.82 29.26
C ASP A 532 -4.10 13.79 28.42
N GLY A 533 -3.44 12.71 27.99
CA GLY A 533 -3.98 11.67 27.11
C GLY A 533 -4.56 10.46 27.83
N VAL A 534 -4.27 10.26 29.13
CA VAL A 534 -4.64 9.03 29.85
C VAL A 534 -6.15 8.78 29.89
N CYS A 535 -6.97 9.83 30.06
CA CYS A 535 -8.43 9.71 30.03
C CYS A 535 -8.92 9.22 28.65
N GLN A 536 -8.32 9.74 27.58
CA GLN A 536 -8.64 9.38 26.20
C GLN A 536 -8.24 7.93 25.88
N LEU A 537 -7.10 7.48 26.41
CA LEU A 537 -6.66 6.09 26.34
C LEU A 537 -7.65 5.14 27.02
N ASN A 538 -8.06 5.47 28.25
CA ASN A 538 -9.02 4.67 29.02
C ASN A 538 -10.39 4.59 28.33
N MET A 539 -10.87 5.69 27.75
CA MET A 539 -12.09 5.69 26.94
C MET A 539 -11.96 4.81 25.70
N LEU A 540 -10.84 4.88 24.98
CA LEU A 540 -10.58 4.07 23.79
C LEU A 540 -10.62 2.56 24.14
N LEU A 541 -9.86 2.15 25.14
CA LEU A 541 -9.79 0.75 25.57
C LEU A 541 -11.14 0.26 26.12
N SER A 542 -11.81 1.05 26.95
CA SER A 542 -13.14 0.73 27.48
C SER A 542 -14.15 0.47 26.35
N ASN A 543 -14.21 1.36 25.36
CA ASN A 543 -15.12 1.21 24.22
C ASN A 543 -14.76 -0.02 23.38
N ALA A 544 -13.47 -0.22 23.06
CA ALA A 544 -13.01 -1.33 22.24
C ALA A 544 -13.32 -2.69 22.87
N TYR A 545 -13.08 -2.86 24.18
CA TYR A 545 -13.33 -4.13 24.86
C TYR A 545 -14.82 -4.39 25.09
N ARG A 546 -15.65 -3.37 25.33
CA ARG A 546 -17.10 -3.51 25.47
C ARG A 546 -17.79 -4.12 24.24
N GLU A 547 -17.21 -3.97 23.05
CA GLU A 547 -17.70 -4.64 21.84
C GLU A 547 -17.64 -6.18 21.92
N TYR A 548 -16.78 -6.72 22.79
CA TYR A 548 -16.53 -8.16 22.95
C TYR A 548 -17.02 -8.71 24.30
N VAL A 549 -17.58 -7.87 25.17
CA VAL A 549 -18.13 -8.32 26.46
C VAL A 549 -19.36 -9.21 26.20
N PRO A 550 -19.48 -10.38 26.86
CA PRO A 550 -20.64 -11.25 26.70
C PRO A 550 -21.93 -10.53 27.14
N ASN A 551 -22.99 -10.63 26.33
CA ASN A 551 -24.30 -10.11 26.73
C ASN A 551 -24.77 -10.82 28.00
N GLN A 552 -25.12 -10.07 29.04
CA GLN A 552 -25.56 -10.56 30.36
C GLN A 552 -26.84 -11.43 30.34
N TYR A 553 -27.43 -11.69 29.17
CA TYR A 553 -28.75 -12.32 28.98
C TYR A 553 -28.72 -13.76 28.43
N THR A 554 -27.57 -14.41 28.34
CA THR A 554 -27.49 -15.83 27.93
C THR A 554 -27.24 -16.73 29.14
N ASP A 555 -28.20 -17.59 29.46
CA ASP A 555 -28.12 -18.62 30.53
C ASP A 555 -27.05 -19.69 30.27
N ASP A 556 -26.60 -19.82 29.01
CA ASP A 556 -25.42 -20.61 28.68
C ASP A 556 -24.18 -19.81 29.09
N HIS A 557 -23.44 -20.28 30.09
CA HIS A 557 -22.16 -19.74 30.57
C HIS A 557 -21.02 -19.70 29.52
N ARG A 558 -21.28 -19.30 28.27
CA ARG A 558 -20.30 -19.10 27.19
C ARG A 558 -20.06 -17.60 26.97
N PRO A 559 -18.99 -17.04 27.53
CA PRO A 559 -18.39 -15.83 26.98
C PRO A 559 -17.96 -16.06 25.52
N SER A 560 -18.29 -15.10 24.65
CA SER A 560 -18.38 -15.20 23.18
C SER A 560 -17.05 -15.32 22.40
N THR A 561 -15.88 -15.20 23.04
CA THR A 561 -14.60 -15.01 22.32
C THR A 561 -14.16 -16.19 21.45
N SER A 562 -14.55 -17.41 21.80
CA SER A 562 -14.32 -18.60 20.96
C SER A 562 -15.21 -18.67 19.71
N LEU A 563 -16.25 -17.83 19.63
CA LEU A 563 -17.14 -17.69 18.47
C LEU A 563 -16.75 -16.51 17.57
N LEU A 564 -15.74 -15.74 17.97
CA LEU A 564 -15.21 -14.65 17.15
C LEU A 564 -14.52 -15.23 15.92
N THR A 565 -14.64 -14.53 14.80
CA THR A 565 -13.89 -14.86 13.59
C THR A 565 -12.43 -14.47 13.72
N SER A 566 -11.58 -14.98 12.81
CA SER A 566 -10.18 -14.58 12.72
C SER A 566 -10.01 -13.06 12.57
N VAL A 567 -10.90 -12.38 11.83
CA VAL A 567 -10.87 -10.92 11.66
C VAL A 567 -11.17 -10.19 12.98
N GLN A 568 -12.21 -10.66 13.70
CA GLN A 568 -12.55 -10.10 15.01
C GLN A 568 -11.45 -10.33 16.05
N LEU A 569 -10.87 -11.52 16.06
CA LEU A 569 -9.75 -11.87 16.92
C LEU A 569 -8.50 -11.05 16.60
N SER A 570 -8.19 -10.79 15.32
CA SER A 570 -7.06 -9.93 14.93
C SER A 570 -7.19 -8.53 15.56
N ARG A 571 -8.37 -7.91 15.47
CA ARG A 571 -8.64 -6.60 16.09
C ARG A 571 -8.53 -6.64 17.62
N LEU A 572 -9.04 -7.68 18.27
CA LEU A 572 -8.91 -7.86 19.71
C LEU A 572 -7.44 -8.07 20.15
N THR A 573 -6.67 -8.82 19.36
CA THR A 573 -5.23 -9.04 19.57
C THR A 573 -4.47 -7.71 19.51
N PHE A 574 -4.80 -6.80 18.58
CA PHE A 574 -4.20 -5.47 18.52
C PHE A 574 -4.36 -4.71 19.85
N PHE A 575 -5.59 -4.62 20.37
CA PHE A 575 -5.83 -3.93 21.64
C PHE A 575 -5.20 -4.65 22.83
N THR A 576 -5.14 -5.98 22.81
CA THR A 576 -4.51 -6.77 23.87
C THR A 576 -3.00 -6.56 23.91
N ASN A 577 -2.35 -6.46 22.75
CA ASN A 577 -0.93 -6.09 22.62
C ASN A 577 -0.66 -4.64 23.01
N LEU A 578 -1.62 -3.74 22.76
CA LEU A 578 -1.52 -2.35 23.20
C LEU A 578 -1.55 -2.26 24.73
N ILE A 579 -2.44 -3.03 25.38
CA ILE A 579 -2.56 -3.07 26.84
C ILE A 579 -1.25 -3.43 27.53
N GLU A 580 -0.50 -4.41 26.99
CA GLU A 580 0.80 -4.79 27.53
C GLU A 580 1.75 -3.59 27.67
N GLN A 581 1.72 -2.67 26.71
CA GLN A 581 2.60 -1.49 26.68
C GLN A 581 2.11 -0.33 27.56
N VAL A 582 0.80 -0.24 27.79
CA VAL A 582 0.19 0.93 28.44
C VAL A 582 -0.42 0.63 29.81
N MET A 583 -0.30 -0.60 30.32
CA MET A 583 -0.98 -1.08 31.53
C MET A 583 -0.87 -0.12 32.72
N THR A 584 0.30 0.49 32.94
CA THR A 584 0.51 1.44 34.05
C THR A 584 -0.45 2.63 34.02
N HIS A 585 -0.93 3.04 32.85
CA HIS A 585 -1.83 4.18 32.64
C HIS A 585 -3.32 3.78 32.55
N ILE A 586 -3.65 2.49 32.66
CA ILE A 586 -5.04 2.02 32.63
C ILE A 586 -5.66 2.16 34.03
N ASP A 587 -6.85 2.74 34.12
CA ASP A 587 -7.61 2.86 35.36
C ASP A 587 -8.11 1.48 35.82
N ASP A 588 -8.00 1.18 37.11
CA ASP A 588 -8.44 -0.10 37.69
C ASP A 588 -9.91 -0.41 37.33
N LYS A 589 -10.77 0.62 37.29
CA LYS A 589 -12.18 0.47 36.90
C LYS A 589 -12.35 -0.04 35.46
N VAL A 590 -11.57 0.48 34.52
CA VAL A 590 -11.64 0.06 33.11
C VAL A 590 -11.07 -1.34 32.97
N LEU A 591 -9.97 -1.62 33.67
CA LEU A 591 -9.34 -2.93 33.70
C LEU A 591 -10.30 -4.02 34.20
N GLU A 592 -10.93 -3.81 35.35
CA GLU A 592 -11.81 -4.79 35.99
C GLU A 592 -13.16 -4.93 35.29
N ALA A 593 -13.78 -3.83 34.88
CA ALA A 593 -15.15 -3.85 34.34
C ALA A 593 -15.23 -4.19 32.86
N ASP A 594 -14.25 -3.77 32.05
CA ASP A 594 -14.33 -3.86 30.59
C ASP A 594 -13.28 -4.82 30.01
N ILE A 595 -12.03 -4.76 30.46
CA ILE A 595 -10.91 -5.50 29.84
C ILE A 595 -10.85 -6.97 30.31
N LEU A 596 -10.67 -7.20 31.61
CA LEU A 596 -10.48 -8.54 32.18
C LEU A 596 -11.63 -9.53 31.85
N PRO A 597 -12.92 -9.12 31.83
CA PRO A 597 -14.02 -10.01 31.45
C PRO A 597 -13.90 -10.61 30.04
N VAL A 598 -13.21 -9.92 29.12
CA VAL A 598 -12.96 -10.41 27.75
C VAL A 598 -11.70 -11.29 27.69
N ILE A 599 -10.70 -11.02 28.53
CA ILE A 599 -9.43 -11.77 28.56
C ILE A 599 -9.59 -13.13 29.27
N TYR A 600 -10.33 -13.19 30.39
CA TYR A 600 -10.47 -14.42 31.19
C TYR A 600 -10.91 -15.67 30.42
N PRO A 601 -11.88 -15.61 29.49
CA PRO A 601 -12.28 -16.76 28.70
C PRO A 601 -11.17 -17.29 27.78
N VAL A 602 -10.32 -16.39 27.26
CA VAL A 602 -9.21 -16.74 26.35
C VAL A 602 -8.13 -17.55 27.08
N LEU A 603 -7.83 -17.18 28.33
CA LEU A 603 -6.85 -17.90 29.17
C LEU A 603 -7.26 -19.36 29.46
N LYS A 604 -8.53 -19.72 29.26
CA LYS A 604 -9.06 -21.07 29.51
C LYS A 604 -9.10 -21.94 28.25
N TRP A 605 -8.67 -21.44 27.09
CA TRP A 605 -8.65 -22.22 25.86
C TRP A 605 -7.75 -23.44 25.97
N LYS A 606 -8.25 -24.61 25.56
CA LYS A 606 -7.49 -25.88 25.59
C LYS A 606 -6.79 -26.20 24.26
N ASN A 607 -7.32 -25.68 23.14
CA ASN A 607 -6.76 -25.89 21.80
C ASN A 607 -6.52 -24.52 21.11
N PRO A 608 -5.50 -23.74 21.51
CA PRO A 608 -5.26 -22.41 20.98
C PRO A 608 -4.55 -22.42 19.62
N GLU A 609 -4.34 -23.57 18.97
CA GLU A 609 -3.56 -23.69 17.73
C GLU A 609 -4.10 -22.78 16.61
N GLU A 610 -5.42 -22.63 16.53
CA GLU A 610 -6.06 -21.77 15.52
C GLU A 610 -5.85 -20.27 15.78
N ASN A 611 -5.60 -19.87 17.04
CA ASN A 611 -5.55 -18.46 17.46
C ASN A 611 -4.46 -18.24 18.54
N LYS A 612 -3.26 -18.72 18.24
CA LYS A 612 -2.13 -18.72 19.18
C LYS A 612 -1.75 -17.31 19.63
N ASP A 613 -1.74 -16.35 18.72
CA ASP A 613 -1.33 -14.97 19.01
C ASP A 613 -2.24 -14.32 20.05
N MET A 614 -3.57 -14.51 19.95
CA MET A 614 -4.52 -13.99 20.95
C MET A 614 -4.32 -14.66 22.31
N TYR A 615 -4.08 -15.97 22.33
CA TYR A 615 -3.80 -16.70 23.58
C TYR A 615 -2.52 -16.18 24.26
N GLU A 616 -1.43 -16.02 23.52
CA GLU A 616 -0.17 -15.48 24.05
C GLU A 616 -0.32 -14.03 24.51
N SER A 617 -1.02 -13.19 23.73
CA SER A 617 -1.30 -11.80 24.06
C SER A 617 -2.14 -11.67 25.35
N ALA A 618 -3.12 -12.55 25.54
CA ALA A 618 -3.93 -12.59 26.77
C ALA A 618 -3.08 -12.88 28.01
N HIS A 619 -2.14 -13.84 27.91
CA HIS A 619 -1.21 -14.11 29.01
C HIS A 619 -0.26 -12.93 29.26
N ALA A 620 0.27 -12.30 28.21
CA ALA A 620 1.12 -11.12 28.32
C ALA A 620 0.39 -9.95 29.00
N ALA A 621 -0.87 -9.69 28.64
CA ALA A 621 -1.69 -8.67 29.28
C ALA A 621 -1.88 -8.93 30.78
N VAL A 622 -2.12 -10.17 31.21
CA VAL A 622 -2.22 -10.51 32.64
C VAL A 622 -0.87 -10.32 33.36
N LEU A 623 0.24 -10.71 32.74
CA LEU A 623 1.57 -10.46 33.31
C LEU A 623 1.88 -8.96 33.42
N ALA A 624 1.37 -8.14 32.49
CA ALA A 624 1.45 -6.69 32.58
C ALA A 624 0.62 -6.15 33.76
N VAL A 625 -0.54 -6.73 34.07
CA VAL A 625 -1.34 -6.37 35.27
C VAL A 625 -0.49 -6.53 36.54
N PHE A 626 0.20 -7.67 36.69
CA PHE A 626 1.10 -7.92 37.82
C PHE A 626 2.30 -6.97 37.82
N SER A 627 2.95 -6.79 36.66
CA SER A 627 4.14 -5.92 36.53
C SER A 627 3.82 -4.46 36.84
N ALA A 628 2.61 -4.00 36.51
CA ALA A 628 2.09 -2.68 36.84
C ALA A 628 1.51 -2.57 38.26
N GLN A 629 1.54 -3.66 39.05
CA GLN A 629 1.07 -3.73 40.44
C GLN A 629 -0.37 -3.23 40.64
N LYS A 630 -1.28 -3.57 39.73
CA LYS A 630 -2.69 -3.15 39.79
C LYS A 630 -3.40 -3.71 41.02
N ALA A 631 -4.44 -3.02 41.50
CA ALA A 631 -5.15 -3.44 42.71
C ALA A 631 -5.72 -4.86 42.60
N VAL A 632 -6.29 -5.18 41.43
CA VAL A 632 -6.84 -6.49 41.08
C VAL A 632 -5.81 -7.64 41.13
N SER A 633 -4.50 -7.36 41.08
CA SER A 633 -3.47 -8.40 41.19
C SER A 633 -3.62 -9.26 42.44
N ARG A 634 -4.14 -8.68 43.54
CA ARG A 634 -4.38 -9.42 44.80
C ARG A 634 -5.41 -10.52 44.64
N GLU A 635 -6.49 -10.23 43.93
CA GLU A 635 -7.59 -11.18 43.69
C GLU A 635 -7.24 -12.14 42.55
N LEU A 636 -6.51 -11.65 41.55
CA LEU A 636 -6.12 -12.40 40.35
C LEU A 636 -5.03 -13.45 40.62
N ALA A 637 -4.14 -13.23 41.59
CA ALA A 637 -2.97 -14.08 41.85
C ALA A 637 -3.31 -15.58 41.95
N GLY A 638 -4.25 -15.95 42.82
CA GLY A 638 -4.62 -17.36 43.02
C GLY A 638 -5.28 -17.97 41.78
N VAL A 639 -6.16 -17.21 41.12
CA VAL A 639 -6.88 -17.67 39.92
C VAL A 639 -5.89 -17.90 38.76
N TYR A 640 -4.97 -16.96 38.53
CA TYR A 640 -4.01 -17.07 37.45
C TYR A 640 -2.96 -18.16 37.71
N ALA A 641 -2.49 -18.32 38.96
CA ALA A 641 -1.61 -19.44 39.35
C ALA A 641 -2.25 -20.79 39.00
N GLN A 642 -3.52 -20.99 39.38
CA GLN A 642 -4.27 -22.19 39.02
C GLN A 642 -4.42 -22.36 37.51
N MET A 643 -4.72 -21.29 36.76
CA MET A 643 -4.81 -21.35 35.30
C MET A 643 -3.51 -21.77 34.62
N LEU A 644 -2.36 -21.27 35.09
CA LEU A 644 -1.05 -21.65 34.58
C LEU A 644 -0.76 -23.14 34.81
N VAL A 645 -1.06 -23.63 36.02
CA VAL A 645 -0.96 -25.05 36.36
C VAL A 645 -1.89 -25.91 35.49
N ASP A 646 -3.13 -25.48 35.28
CA ASP A 646 -4.12 -26.24 34.50
C ASP A 646 -3.86 -26.21 32.98
N SER A 647 -3.00 -25.31 32.52
CA SER A 647 -2.67 -25.11 31.09
C SER A 647 -1.36 -25.79 30.67
N PHE A 648 -0.57 -26.31 31.62
CA PHE A 648 0.64 -27.08 31.35
C PHE A 648 0.36 -28.58 31.58
N PRO A 649 0.81 -29.51 30.70
CA PRO A 649 1.79 -29.33 29.62
C PRO A 649 1.23 -28.92 28.25
N GLU A 650 -0.09 -28.96 28.07
CA GLU A 650 -0.76 -28.51 26.86
C GLU A 650 -1.98 -27.67 27.26
N PRO A 651 -2.17 -26.47 26.68
CA PRO A 651 -1.46 -25.93 25.51
C PRO A 651 -0.16 -25.13 25.79
N MET A 652 0.23 -24.96 27.07
CA MET A 652 1.38 -24.15 27.45
C MET A 652 2.67 -24.97 27.53
N SER A 653 3.75 -24.47 26.95
CA SER A 653 5.09 -25.10 27.07
C SER A 653 5.74 -24.86 28.44
N LEU A 654 6.73 -25.69 28.80
CA LEU A 654 7.47 -25.53 30.06
C LEU A 654 8.15 -24.16 30.16
N HIS A 655 8.67 -23.64 29.05
CA HIS A 655 9.32 -22.34 29.05
C HIS A 655 8.34 -21.21 29.35
N GLN A 656 7.14 -21.25 28.75
CA GLN A 656 6.06 -20.30 29.02
C GLN A 656 5.58 -20.39 30.47
N LEU A 657 5.42 -21.61 31.01
CA LEU A 657 5.07 -21.80 32.43
C LEU A 657 6.10 -21.15 33.34
N ARG A 658 7.39 -21.47 33.14
CA ARG A 658 8.51 -20.93 33.95
C ARG A 658 8.55 -19.41 33.90
N PHE A 659 8.42 -18.82 32.71
CA PHE A 659 8.43 -17.38 32.52
C PHE A 659 7.22 -16.70 33.20
N ALA A 660 6.01 -17.20 32.97
CA ALA A 660 4.79 -16.63 33.52
C ALA A 660 4.77 -16.71 35.06
N TYR A 661 5.10 -17.88 35.63
CA TYR A 661 5.16 -18.05 37.09
C TYR A 661 6.24 -17.17 37.71
N SER A 662 7.45 -17.13 37.15
CA SER A 662 8.54 -16.32 37.69
C SER A 662 8.18 -14.82 37.67
N THR A 663 7.61 -14.34 36.57
CA THR A 663 7.21 -12.93 36.41
C THR A 663 6.09 -12.54 37.37
N MET A 664 5.06 -13.40 37.50
CA MET A 664 3.98 -13.20 38.46
C MET A 664 4.51 -13.17 39.90
N ILE A 665 5.30 -14.19 40.31
CA ILE A 665 5.82 -14.28 41.69
C ILE A 665 6.76 -13.12 41.99
N GLN A 666 7.63 -12.74 41.06
CA GLN A 666 8.51 -11.58 41.22
C GLN A 666 7.71 -10.30 41.50
N SER A 667 6.63 -10.08 40.77
CA SER A 667 5.76 -8.92 40.96
C SER A 667 5.01 -9.00 42.30
N LEU A 668 4.51 -10.19 42.67
CA LEU A 668 3.82 -10.41 43.94
C LEU A 668 4.73 -10.21 45.15
N CYS A 669 6.00 -10.62 45.10
CA CYS A 669 6.96 -10.36 46.18
C CYS A 669 7.17 -8.86 46.46
N GLN A 670 6.98 -8.00 45.45
CA GLN A 670 7.06 -6.55 45.64
C GLN A 670 5.79 -5.96 46.29
N MET A 671 4.68 -6.71 46.25
CA MET A 671 3.38 -6.29 46.77
C MET A 671 3.07 -6.87 48.16
N ASP A 672 3.17 -8.20 48.29
CA ASP A 672 2.82 -8.96 49.49
C ASP A 672 3.48 -10.37 49.46
N ASP A 673 4.42 -10.61 50.39
CA ASP A 673 5.11 -11.89 50.55
C ASP A 673 4.19 -13.06 50.87
N ALA A 674 3.07 -12.84 51.58
CA ALA A 674 2.13 -13.91 51.89
C ALA A 674 1.37 -14.34 50.63
N LEU A 675 1.04 -13.38 49.76
CA LEU A 675 0.35 -13.65 48.50
C LEU A 675 1.27 -14.37 47.49
N SER A 676 2.55 -13.97 47.42
CA SER A 676 3.55 -14.67 46.60
C SER A 676 3.74 -16.12 47.06
N TRP A 677 3.74 -16.36 48.38
CA TRP A 677 3.77 -17.72 48.92
C TRP A 677 2.49 -18.50 48.62
N LEU A 678 1.31 -17.89 48.72
CA LEU A 678 0.04 -18.54 48.36
C LEU A 678 0.06 -18.99 46.89
N ALA A 679 0.50 -18.14 45.97
CA ALA A 679 0.62 -18.50 44.56
C ALA A 679 1.66 -19.62 44.32
N THR A 680 2.74 -19.65 45.12
CA THR A 680 3.72 -20.75 45.13
C THR A 680 3.10 -22.06 45.63
N GLN A 681 2.19 -21.98 46.60
CA GLN A 681 1.52 -23.16 47.16
C GLN A 681 0.69 -23.90 46.10
N TYR A 682 0.03 -23.20 45.18
CA TYR A 682 -0.69 -23.85 44.06
C TYR A 682 0.22 -24.74 43.20
N LEU A 683 1.46 -24.29 42.96
CA LEU A 683 2.45 -25.09 42.24
C LEU A 683 2.91 -26.30 43.06
N LEU A 684 3.17 -26.10 44.35
CA LEU A 684 3.52 -27.19 45.28
C LEU A 684 2.41 -28.23 45.40
N ASP A 685 1.16 -27.80 45.54
CA ASP A 685 0.00 -28.68 45.64
C ASP A 685 -0.16 -29.52 44.37
N LYS A 686 0.09 -28.92 43.19
CA LYS A 686 0.15 -29.68 41.94
C LYS A 686 1.28 -30.71 41.96
N ILE A 687 2.49 -30.33 42.35
CA ILE A 687 3.64 -31.26 42.43
C ILE A 687 3.32 -32.43 43.36
N HIS A 688 2.74 -32.16 44.53
CA HIS A 688 2.38 -33.18 45.52
C HIS A 688 1.20 -34.06 45.08
N SER A 689 0.36 -33.59 44.16
CA SER A 689 -0.74 -34.39 43.60
C SER A 689 -0.29 -35.45 42.58
N LEU A 690 0.93 -35.34 42.06
CA LEU A 690 1.45 -36.26 41.05
C LEU A 690 1.86 -37.60 41.68
N THR A 691 1.49 -38.71 41.05
CA THR A 691 1.77 -40.05 41.55
C THR A 691 3.17 -40.53 41.13
N SER A 692 3.57 -41.75 41.54
CA SER A 692 4.86 -42.34 41.15
C SER A 692 4.85 -43.04 39.77
N ASP A 693 3.83 -42.80 38.96
CA ASP A 693 3.75 -43.33 37.60
C ASP A 693 4.75 -42.63 36.66
N GLU A 694 5.23 -43.33 35.62
CA GLU A 694 6.32 -42.84 34.75
C GLU A 694 6.03 -41.49 34.08
N LYS A 695 4.78 -41.25 33.63
CA LYS A 695 4.35 -39.95 33.06
C LYS A 695 4.32 -38.85 34.10
N ASP A 696 3.88 -39.16 35.31
CA ASP A 696 3.81 -38.23 36.43
C ASP A 696 5.21 -37.85 36.91
N LEU A 697 6.21 -38.75 36.82
CA LEU A 697 7.60 -38.43 37.14
C LEU A 697 8.21 -37.39 36.18
N VAL A 698 7.85 -37.43 34.90
CA VAL A 698 8.28 -36.40 33.92
C VAL A 698 7.68 -35.06 34.27
N LEU A 699 6.37 -35.01 34.53
CA LEU A 699 5.68 -33.78 34.93
C LEU A 699 6.19 -33.25 36.26
N LEU A 700 6.43 -34.12 37.24
CA LEU A 700 6.99 -33.76 38.54
C LEU A 700 8.34 -33.09 38.35
N SER A 701 9.18 -33.64 37.47
CA SER A 701 10.48 -33.04 37.15
C SER A 701 10.36 -31.65 36.52
N GLN A 702 9.39 -31.47 35.62
CA GLN A 702 9.15 -30.21 34.93
C GLN A 702 8.56 -29.14 35.85
N TYR A 703 7.56 -29.47 36.67
CA TYR A 703 7.02 -28.55 37.67
C TYR A 703 8.04 -28.19 38.75
N THR A 704 8.86 -29.16 39.18
CA THR A 704 9.99 -28.90 40.10
C THR A 704 10.98 -27.92 39.47
N THR A 705 11.23 -28.03 38.16
CA THR A 705 12.07 -27.06 37.44
C THR A 705 11.50 -25.63 37.51
N ALA A 706 10.19 -25.47 37.36
CA ALA A 706 9.54 -24.17 37.54
C ALA A 706 9.64 -23.67 38.99
N LEU A 707 9.47 -24.55 39.98
CA LEU A 707 9.64 -24.22 41.40
C LEU A 707 11.06 -23.75 41.73
N ILE A 708 12.08 -24.37 41.12
CA ILE A 708 13.49 -23.98 41.29
C ILE A 708 13.72 -22.54 40.82
N ASP A 709 13.14 -22.12 39.69
CA ASP A 709 13.30 -20.74 39.22
C ASP A 709 12.74 -19.71 40.21
N LEU A 710 11.72 -20.08 41.01
CA LEU A 710 11.12 -19.20 42.02
C LEU A 710 12.07 -18.90 43.19
N LEU A 711 13.18 -19.64 43.34
CA LEU A 711 14.22 -19.31 44.31
C LEU A 711 14.77 -17.89 44.12
N LYS A 712 14.83 -17.41 42.86
CA LYS A 712 15.30 -16.05 42.55
C LYS A 712 14.37 -14.98 43.16
N PRO A 713 13.10 -14.86 42.72
CA PRO A 713 12.20 -13.83 43.23
C PRO A 713 11.87 -13.96 44.71
N LEU A 714 11.90 -15.18 45.29
CA LEU A 714 11.61 -15.40 46.72
C LEU A 714 12.83 -15.28 47.62
N SER A 715 14.03 -15.01 47.08
CA SER A 715 15.28 -14.99 47.86
C SER A 715 15.31 -13.97 48.99
N LEU A 716 14.59 -12.86 48.88
CA LEU A 716 14.49 -11.85 49.94
C LEU A 716 13.33 -12.08 50.91
N GLY A 717 12.38 -12.95 50.55
CA GLY A 717 11.15 -13.16 51.31
C GLY A 717 11.35 -14.06 52.53
N PRO A 718 10.41 -14.02 53.48
CA PRO A 718 10.48 -14.81 54.72
C PRO A 718 10.35 -16.33 54.49
N PHE A 719 9.94 -16.75 53.29
CA PHE A 719 9.70 -18.16 52.96
C PHE A 719 10.85 -18.84 52.21
N PHE A 720 11.99 -18.16 52.02
CA PHE A 720 13.12 -18.70 51.26
C PHE A 720 13.63 -20.04 51.82
N ASP A 721 13.87 -20.12 53.13
CA ASP A 721 14.37 -21.33 53.78
C ASP A 721 13.39 -22.52 53.63
N ARG A 722 12.08 -22.22 53.67
CA ARG A 722 11.04 -23.22 53.44
C ARG A 722 11.06 -23.72 51.99
N LEU A 723 11.23 -22.82 51.02
CA LEU A 723 11.34 -23.21 49.61
C LEU A 723 12.57 -24.09 49.36
N LEU A 724 13.72 -23.78 49.98
CA LEU A 724 14.92 -24.63 49.91
C LEU A 724 14.64 -26.05 50.43
N GLN A 725 13.91 -26.18 51.55
CA GLN A 725 13.52 -27.49 52.10
C GLN A 725 12.60 -28.28 51.18
N GLU A 726 11.61 -27.63 50.57
CA GLU A 726 10.71 -28.28 49.59
C GLU A 726 11.49 -28.76 48.36
N VAL A 727 12.35 -27.90 47.79
CA VAL A 727 13.18 -28.27 46.64
C VAL A 727 14.13 -29.42 46.99
N GLU A 728 14.75 -29.40 48.17
CA GLU A 728 15.59 -30.51 48.65
C GLU A 728 14.78 -31.82 48.73
N THR A 729 13.57 -31.78 49.29
CA THR A 729 12.69 -32.94 49.42
C THR A 729 12.34 -33.54 48.06
N LEU A 730 12.02 -32.69 47.08
CA LEU A 730 11.67 -33.10 45.71
C LEU A 730 12.88 -33.67 44.95
N VAL A 731 14.06 -33.06 45.05
CA VAL A 731 15.29 -33.55 44.41
C VAL A 731 15.73 -34.90 44.98
N LEU A 732 15.53 -35.11 46.29
CA LEU A 732 15.86 -36.35 46.99
C LEU A 732 14.76 -37.44 46.88
N HIS A 733 13.65 -37.15 46.20
CA HIS A 733 12.51 -38.04 46.09
C HIS A 733 12.92 -39.41 45.51
N PRO A 734 12.51 -40.54 46.12
CA PRO A 734 13.00 -41.87 45.74
C PRO A 734 12.66 -42.27 44.31
N SER A 735 11.52 -41.82 43.80
CA SER A 735 11.00 -42.16 42.47
C SER A 735 11.64 -41.35 41.34
N ILE A 736 12.39 -40.28 41.63
CA ILE A 736 13.08 -39.48 40.61
C ILE A 736 14.29 -40.26 40.05
N THR A 737 14.35 -40.35 38.72
CA THR A 737 15.45 -41.02 38.00
C THR A 737 16.77 -40.26 38.14
N HIS A 738 17.88 -40.96 37.88
CA HIS A 738 19.21 -40.36 37.95
C HIS A 738 19.38 -39.18 36.98
N ASP A 739 18.87 -39.31 35.75
CA ASP A 739 19.04 -38.30 34.70
C ASP A 739 18.18 -37.06 34.95
N MET A 740 16.95 -37.24 35.47
CA MET A 740 16.11 -36.14 35.93
C MET A 740 16.77 -35.39 37.08
N ARG A 741 17.29 -36.11 38.08
CA ARG A 741 17.99 -35.50 39.22
C ARG A 741 19.22 -34.71 38.78
N THR A 742 19.98 -35.26 37.84
CA THR A 742 21.16 -34.57 37.27
C THR A 742 20.77 -33.29 36.56
N SER A 743 19.67 -33.33 35.80
CA SER A 743 19.12 -32.15 35.11
C SER A 743 18.62 -31.09 36.08
N MET A 744 17.88 -31.47 37.13
CA MET A 744 17.45 -30.57 38.20
C MET A 744 18.64 -29.92 38.90
N LEU A 745 19.65 -30.70 39.29
CA LEU A 745 20.85 -30.17 39.95
C LEU A 745 21.61 -29.19 39.07
N LYS A 746 21.63 -29.40 37.75
CA LYS A 746 22.22 -28.46 36.80
C LYS A 746 21.46 -27.13 36.80
N ILE A 747 20.13 -27.17 36.67
CA ILE A 747 19.30 -25.95 36.68
C ILE A 747 19.39 -25.23 38.03
N LEU A 748 19.42 -25.99 39.12
CA LEU A 748 19.55 -25.46 40.46
C LEU A 748 20.91 -24.78 40.67
N PHE A 749 21.99 -25.39 40.17
CA PHE A 749 23.31 -24.76 40.15
C PHE A 749 23.28 -23.45 39.36
N GLU A 750 22.74 -23.45 38.14
CA GLU A 750 22.61 -22.24 37.31
C GLU A 750 21.77 -21.15 38.01
N THR A 751 20.73 -21.53 38.73
CA THR A 751 19.84 -20.62 39.47
C THR A 751 20.54 -20.00 40.68
N VAL A 752 21.25 -20.82 41.48
CA VAL A 752 21.89 -20.39 42.73
C VAL A 752 23.23 -19.68 42.49
N SER A 753 23.98 -20.10 41.47
CA SER A 753 25.27 -19.48 41.10
C SER A 753 25.11 -18.27 40.17
N GLY A 754 23.99 -18.17 39.45
CA GLY A 754 23.70 -17.10 38.51
C GLY A 754 23.28 -15.78 39.16
N SER A 755 22.89 -14.81 38.32
CA SER A 755 22.25 -13.57 38.76
C SER A 755 20.78 -13.82 39.10
N GLY A 756 20.30 -13.28 40.23
CA GLY A 756 18.87 -13.29 40.60
C GLY A 756 18.59 -13.70 42.04
N ILE A 757 19.49 -14.45 42.69
CA ILE A 757 19.48 -14.61 44.15
C ILE A 757 20.07 -13.35 44.77
N SER A 758 19.42 -12.81 45.79
CA SER A 758 19.95 -11.67 46.56
C SER A 758 21.35 -11.96 47.12
N ASP A 759 22.25 -10.99 47.05
CA ASP A 759 23.60 -11.10 47.59
C ASP A 759 23.62 -11.46 49.08
N MET A 760 22.58 -11.05 49.83
CA MET A 760 22.44 -11.38 51.25
C MET A 760 22.22 -12.89 51.50
N ARG A 761 21.62 -13.60 50.54
CA ARG A 761 21.25 -15.02 50.66
C ARG A 761 22.06 -15.92 49.73
N ARG A 762 22.93 -15.36 48.89
CA ARG A 762 23.75 -16.10 47.93
C ARG A 762 24.69 -17.10 48.60
N VAL A 763 25.37 -16.70 49.69
CA VAL A 763 26.29 -17.58 50.42
C VAL A 763 25.54 -18.77 51.02
N GLU A 764 24.39 -18.51 51.62
CA GLU A 764 23.51 -19.53 52.19
C GLU A 764 22.99 -20.48 51.13
N ALA A 765 22.46 -19.96 50.02
CA ALA A 765 21.94 -20.77 48.91
C ALA A 765 23.01 -21.65 48.28
N VAL A 766 24.23 -21.11 48.04
CA VAL A 766 25.37 -21.88 47.51
C VAL A 766 25.81 -22.94 48.51
N GLY A 767 25.90 -22.60 49.80
CA GLY A 767 26.23 -23.55 50.86
C GLY A 767 25.23 -24.72 50.91
N TRP A 768 23.93 -24.39 50.92
CA TRP A 768 22.85 -25.37 50.88
C TRP A 768 22.93 -26.27 49.64
N PHE A 769 23.18 -25.70 48.45
CA PHE A 769 23.33 -26.51 47.23
C PHE A 769 24.48 -27.51 47.32
N LEU A 770 25.64 -27.10 47.85
CA LEU A 770 26.80 -27.98 47.99
C LEU A 770 26.52 -29.13 48.98
N ASP A 771 25.72 -28.88 50.02
CA ASP A 771 25.26 -29.91 50.94
C ASP A 771 24.24 -30.86 50.28
N LEU A 772 23.28 -30.32 49.52
CA LEU A 772 22.31 -31.11 48.75
C LEU A 772 23.01 -32.03 47.73
N LYS A 773 23.99 -31.51 46.99
CA LYS A 773 24.78 -32.27 46.03
C LYS A 773 25.50 -33.45 46.70
N ARG A 774 26.14 -33.21 47.86
CA ARG A 774 26.77 -34.27 48.67
C ARG A 774 25.76 -35.34 49.12
N LYS A 775 24.55 -34.94 49.53
CA LYS A 775 23.47 -35.89 49.89
C LYS A 775 23.04 -36.76 48.70
N VAL A 776 22.97 -36.18 47.50
CA VAL A 776 22.66 -36.94 46.26
C VAL A 776 23.77 -37.94 45.92
N GLU A 777 25.03 -37.52 45.98
CA GLU A 777 26.21 -38.36 45.68
C GLU A 777 26.37 -39.53 46.67
N ALA A 778 26.07 -39.30 47.95
CA ALA A 778 26.04 -40.34 48.98
C ALA A 778 24.94 -41.39 48.73
N LYS A 779 23.77 -40.96 48.22
CA LYS A 779 22.65 -41.86 47.88
C LYS A 779 22.94 -42.70 46.62
N SER A 780 23.71 -42.17 45.65
CA SER A 780 24.11 -42.91 44.45
C SER A 780 25.19 -43.96 44.73
N THR A 781 26.14 -43.69 45.63
CA THR A 781 27.20 -44.64 46.02
C THR A 781 26.67 -45.85 46.80
N LEU A 782 25.59 -45.69 47.55
CA LEU A 782 24.89 -46.79 48.25
C LEU A 782 24.19 -47.79 47.31
N LYS A 783 23.79 -47.40 46.08
CA LYS A 783 23.15 -48.31 45.11
C LYS A 783 24.14 -49.15 44.29
N THR A 784 25.40 -48.74 44.18
CA THR A 784 26.42 -49.46 43.38
C THR A 784 27.14 -50.58 44.16
N THR A 785 26.94 -50.65 45.48
CA THR A 785 27.68 -51.59 46.35
C THR A 785 26.93 -52.92 46.61
N THR A 786 25.80 -53.16 45.95
CA THR A 786 24.91 -54.31 46.20
C THR A 786 24.83 -55.30 45.02
N THR A 787 25.93 -55.50 44.30
CA THR A 787 26.09 -56.63 43.36
C THR A 787 27.37 -57.43 43.65
N ILE A 788 27.17 -58.48 44.46
CA ILE A 788 27.87 -59.79 44.56
C ILE A 788 29.34 -59.81 45.02
N PRO A 789 29.65 -60.48 46.16
CA PRO A 789 30.86 -61.25 46.33
C PRO A 789 30.64 -62.71 45.90
N SER A 790 31.51 -63.13 44.99
CA SER A 790 31.75 -64.48 44.49
C SER A 790 31.85 -65.56 45.57
N SER A 791 31.16 -66.69 45.38
CA SER A 791 31.49 -67.99 45.97
C SER A 791 32.38 -68.82 45.02
N PRO A 792 33.35 -69.60 45.53
CA PRO A 792 34.32 -70.30 44.69
C PRO A 792 33.89 -71.73 44.32
N THR A 793 34.11 -72.04 43.03
CA THR A 793 34.53 -73.32 42.42
C THR A 793 33.97 -74.65 42.90
N SER A 794 33.30 -75.37 41.99
CA SER A 794 33.58 -76.79 41.76
C SER A 794 33.34 -77.20 40.31
N SER A 795 34.32 -77.91 39.78
CA SER A 795 34.41 -78.63 38.51
C SER A 795 33.28 -79.63 38.26
N GLU A 796 32.79 -79.70 37.02
CA GLU A 796 32.77 -80.89 36.13
C GLU A 796 31.76 -80.71 34.97
N LYS A 797 32.23 -80.91 33.74
CA LYS A 797 31.45 -81.10 32.48
C LYS A 797 31.01 -82.58 32.39
N PRO A 798 30.26 -83.08 31.36
CA PRO A 798 29.50 -82.46 30.25
C PRO A 798 28.01 -82.93 30.26
N VAL A 799 27.07 -82.37 29.50
CA VAL A 799 26.81 -82.50 28.04
C VAL A 799 25.86 -81.37 27.63
#